data_AF-A0A5C5FYE3-F1
#
_entry.id   AF-A0A5C5FYE3-F1
#
_cell.length_a   1.000
_cell.length_b   1.000
_cell.length_c   1.000
_cell.angle_alpha   90.00
_cell.angle_beta   90.00
_cell.angle_gamma   90.00
#
_symmetry.space_group_name_H-M   'P 1'
#
loop_
_entity.id
_entity.type
_entity.pdbx_description
1 polymer ?
#
loop_
_entity_poly.entity_id
_entity_poly.type
_entity_poly.pdbx_seq_one_letter_code
_entity_poly.pdbx_strand_id
1 'polypeptide(L)'
;MSLRTRTSQLAAPTATVVQRADLRHPSLAYLQSLAGRDLSAFDPVLDLDPSKQHQLPPASKRTHDTPARVTLINDTPNNAGFQQPRPSPDQLDGLPGEDDSVAHLAQLSDLTPGEIRSLYRFPLVVKRVVTMKSKGKMPSMYALVVVGNGRGLVGTGEGKDDTAQKAVQKAFSQAVRSMDFVERYEDRTVSGTMKSNFGSCKVEMRSRPPGFGLRVNPYIHQVAKAAGISDLSAKVYGSRNPTRVIKLAVAMLHGGSNPLDMGGFGREKGQRRNKKTKGMQTAEAIGRARGRKAVDVSAYRGQSTKLYSTPDGRHIAYGAGRTAVIRPIAPQEGDETRLFAHAQSVTVVRPLSAYYAASGDAAGNVKVWDTTGNYSLKLEAKPLARINDLAVDAEGKRIVAVGDGRSGYGASFNLDTGSSIGEIGGHSKVVNAVAMKGQRPFRAVTGSDDFSTCFLHGVPFKYASTSRRHTRFVQSVAYSPSGALFASAGADGQVLLYDGTTGEDKGALVDGEAGGAAHAKTVFAVSFSGDGTTVATSGADGRTKLWDVESGTVLQTWSFDEGDDVASQQVGNTFAGTSLVSLSFSGTLHVLDPSSPTPIRALVGHQNPVTALAVAAPNADAVLSGDSAGRVLATGLGGKGAVEEVAAVKGHGHKGLVVDLVQTQEGGFVSTGFDDVVKSLTKDEFSSSTLPTSSQPKALASAAPSSPALLLAASSSASLLSSSSGSVSSTTELALPSASSSASLLAAALSPSGTLAALSTDDAKLHLFSTSGSHERTIELRANATALAFGRGKSGQEVLAVGLQTGKVPLYDPASGDLVQNRWADISARVTALAFDPLEGKKLAAASLDESVRVYDVDAPSTVLSVKNLHRGGVNKVAWAGEGRLVSAGADGAIRVLEVKYA
;
A
#
# COMPACT_ATOMS: atom_id res chain seq x y z
N MET A 1 2.74 13.42 59.93
CA MET A 1 3.06 14.36 61.01
C MET A 1 4.34 15.12 60.65
N SER A 2 4.22 16.45 60.57
CA SER A 2 5.24 17.53 60.74
C SER A 2 6.52 17.61 59.86
N LEU A 3 6.40 18.34 58.75
CA LEU A 3 7.13 19.59 58.39
C LEU A 3 8.24 20.10 59.34
N ARG A 4 9.41 20.54 58.83
CA ARG A 4 9.72 21.93 58.34
C ARG A 4 11.23 22.29 58.40
N THR A 5 11.77 22.69 57.24
CA THR A 5 12.65 23.85 56.94
C THR A 5 13.98 24.10 57.65
N ARG A 6 15.03 24.36 56.86
CA ARG A 6 15.79 25.63 56.90
C ARG A 6 16.55 25.91 55.59
N THR A 7 16.45 27.17 55.18
CA THR A 7 17.01 27.87 54.01
C THR A 7 18.48 28.24 54.21
N SER A 8 19.26 28.29 53.12
CA SER A 8 20.50 29.09 53.05
C SER A 8 20.75 29.58 51.62
N GLN A 9 20.70 30.90 51.46
CA GLN A 9 21.11 31.65 50.27
C GLN A 9 22.64 31.55 50.10
N LEU A 10 23.10 31.29 48.87
CA LEU A 10 24.51 31.35 48.49
C LEU A 10 24.71 32.42 47.42
N ALA A 11 25.55 33.40 47.78
CA ALA A 11 26.03 34.47 46.91
C ALA A 11 27.05 33.94 45.88
N ALA A 12 27.03 34.55 44.70
CA ALA A 12 27.90 34.21 43.58
C ALA A 12 29.34 34.74 43.75
N PRO A 13 30.38 33.98 43.35
CA PRO A 13 31.72 34.53 43.20
C PRO A 13 32.00 34.94 41.75
N THR A 14 32.52 36.15 41.61
CA THR A 14 33.12 36.75 40.41
C THR A 14 34.38 35.99 39.98
N ALA A 15 34.40 35.49 38.75
CA ALA A 15 35.61 34.95 38.11
C ALA A 15 36.07 35.87 36.97
N THR A 16 37.24 36.46 37.17
CA THR A 16 38.03 37.24 36.21
C THR A 16 38.55 36.34 35.09
N VAL A 17 38.13 36.62 33.84
CA VAL A 17 38.63 35.93 32.65
C VAL A 17 39.89 36.64 32.14
N VAL A 18 41.02 35.92 32.18
CA VAL A 18 42.27 36.30 31.53
C VAL A 18 42.09 36.23 30.01
N GLN A 19 42.22 37.38 29.33
CA GLN A 19 42.20 37.42 27.86
C GLN A 19 43.51 36.86 27.29
N ARG A 20 43.38 35.80 26.49
CA ARG A 20 44.42 35.31 25.58
C ARG A 20 44.51 36.25 24.36
N ALA A 21 45.70 36.77 24.09
CA ALA A 21 45.97 37.84 23.12
C ALA A 21 46.09 37.36 21.65
N ASP A 22 45.74 36.11 21.37
CA ASP A 22 46.00 35.37 20.13
C ASP A 22 44.82 35.34 19.14
N LEU A 23 43.72 36.06 19.42
CA LEU A 23 42.56 36.18 18.52
C LEU A 23 42.23 37.65 18.21
N ARG A 24 43.09 38.33 17.44
CA ARG A 24 42.71 39.58 16.76
C ARG A 24 42.10 39.26 15.40
N HIS A 25 40.79 39.03 15.35
CA HIS A 25 40.02 38.98 14.10
C HIS A 25 39.18 40.27 13.98
N PRO A 26 38.99 40.87 12.79
CA PRO A 26 38.45 42.24 12.65
C PRO A 26 36.94 42.38 12.95
N SER A 27 36.26 41.32 13.35
CA SER A 27 34.78 41.23 13.38
C SER A 27 34.18 41.21 14.79
N LEU A 28 34.74 42.00 15.72
CA LEU A 28 34.17 42.18 17.07
C LEU A 28 32.81 42.90 17.05
N ALA A 29 32.54 43.70 16.00
CA ALA A 29 31.28 44.44 15.87
C ALA A 29 30.06 43.53 15.59
N TYR A 30 30.26 42.42 14.88
CA TYR A 30 29.19 41.47 14.55
C TYR A 30 28.75 40.66 15.79
N LEU A 31 29.72 40.23 16.61
CA LEU A 31 29.43 39.51 17.86
C LEU A 31 28.78 40.41 18.93
N GLN A 32 29.10 41.70 18.94
CA GLN A 32 28.40 42.68 19.79
C GLN A 32 26.96 42.96 19.33
N SER A 33 26.66 42.82 18.04
CA SER A 33 25.28 42.96 17.50
C SER A 33 24.35 41.78 17.83
N LEU A 34 24.92 40.64 18.25
CA LEU A 34 24.20 39.42 18.62
C LEU A 34 23.89 39.33 20.12
N ALA A 35 24.44 40.24 20.94
CA ALA A 35 24.13 40.31 22.36
C ALA A 35 22.73 40.89 22.58
N GLY A 36 21.74 40.01 22.76
CA GLY A 36 20.35 40.39 23.10
C GLY A 36 19.26 39.72 22.28
N ARG A 37 19.58 38.80 21.36
CA ARG A 37 18.59 38.01 20.62
C ARG A 37 18.71 36.52 20.92
N ASP A 38 17.56 35.84 20.95
CA ASP A 38 17.41 34.43 21.24
C ASP A 38 18.13 33.57 20.18
N LEU A 39 19.20 32.89 20.59
CA LEU A 39 20.14 32.14 19.73
C LEU A 39 19.55 30.86 19.13
N SER A 40 18.30 30.53 19.46
CA SER A 40 17.57 29.36 18.94
C SER A 40 17.02 29.54 17.53
N ALA A 41 16.99 30.77 17.00
CA ALA A 41 16.43 31.09 15.69
C ALA A 41 17.46 31.20 14.54
N PHE A 42 18.74 30.89 14.78
CA PHE A 42 19.81 31.04 13.79
C PHE A 42 20.06 29.72 13.04
N ASP A 43 19.78 29.69 11.73
CA ASP A 43 20.06 28.53 10.87
C ASP A 43 21.37 28.76 10.10
N PRO A 44 22.46 28.03 10.42
CA PRO A 44 23.78 28.24 9.83
C PRO A 44 23.88 27.84 8.35
N VAL A 45 22.80 27.31 7.75
CA VAL A 45 22.76 26.94 6.32
C VAL A 45 22.07 28.00 5.47
N LEU A 46 21.14 28.77 6.04
CA LEU A 46 20.26 29.69 5.28
C LEU A 46 20.58 31.17 5.49
N ASP A 47 21.14 31.56 6.64
CA ASP A 47 21.49 32.95 6.92
C ASP A 47 22.94 33.24 6.50
N LEU A 48 23.10 33.65 5.24
CA LEU A 48 24.38 34.05 4.65
C LEU A 48 24.90 35.37 5.25
N ASP A 49 26.20 35.38 5.55
CA ASP A 49 26.95 36.54 6.04
C ASP A 49 26.74 37.77 5.11
N PRO A 50 26.36 38.94 5.66
CA PRO A 50 26.10 40.14 4.87
C PRO A 50 27.32 40.64 4.07
N SER A 51 28.53 40.15 4.35
CA SER A 51 29.74 40.42 3.55
C SER A 51 29.82 39.64 2.22
N LYS A 52 28.89 38.71 1.94
CA LYS A 52 28.85 37.91 0.69
C LYS A 52 27.72 38.28 -0.27
N GLN A 53 27.16 39.48 -0.16
CA GLN A 53 26.29 40.04 -1.20
C GLN A 53 27.13 40.71 -2.30
N HIS A 54 27.32 40.04 -3.43
CA HIS A 54 27.85 40.69 -4.63
C HIS A 54 26.74 41.52 -5.29
N GLN A 55 26.85 42.84 -5.23
CA GLN A 55 26.05 43.76 -6.03
C GLN A 55 26.54 43.72 -7.49
N LEU A 56 25.65 43.45 -8.43
CA LEU A 56 25.92 43.64 -9.86
C LEU A 56 25.88 45.16 -10.16
N PRO A 57 26.89 45.71 -10.86
CA PRO A 57 26.91 47.15 -11.15
C PRO A 57 25.92 47.50 -12.29
N PRO A 58 25.43 48.74 -12.35
CA PRO A 58 24.49 49.16 -13.37
C PRO A 58 25.18 49.36 -14.72
N ALA A 59 24.45 49.03 -15.79
CA ALA A 59 24.90 49.11 -17.16
C ALA A 59 25.34 50.54 -17.56
N SER A 60 26.59 50.69 -18.00
CA SER A 60 27.03 51.89 -18.72
C SER A 60 28.00 51.53 -19.86
N LYS A 61 27.88 52.31 -20.94
CA LYS A 61 28.34 52.10 -22.32
C LYS A 61 29.85 51.98 -22.48
N ARG A 62 30.31 51.08 -23.38
CA ARG A 62 31.24 51.35 -24.52
C ARG A 62 31.54 50.05 -25.30
N THR A 63 31.11 49.98 -26.57
CA THR A 63 31.92 50.15 -27.80
C THR A 63 33.02 49.11 -27.98
N HIS A 64 32.75 48.04 -28.71
CA HIS A 64 33.64 47.52 -29.75
C HIS A 64 32.79 46.81 -30.83
N ASP A 65 32.99 47.26 -32.05
CA ASP A 65 32.25 46.93 -33.25
C ASP A 65 32.92 45.73 -33.93
N THR A 66 32.30 44.56 -33.85
CA THR A 66 32.55 43.44 -34.76
C THR A 66 31.20 42.78 -35.05
N PRO A 67 30.82 42.52 -36.31
CA PRO A 67 29.48 42.04 -36.62
C PRO A 67 29.37 40.55 -36.28
N ALA A 68 29.02 40.24 -35.02
CA ALA A 68 28.56 38.91 -34.66
C ALA A 68 27.12 38.74 -35.17
N ARG A 69 26.98 38.10 -36.33
CA ARG A 69 25.67 37.65 -36.82
C ARG A 69 25.17 36.51 -35.92
N VAL A 70 24.30 36.84 -34.97
CA VAL A 70 23.56 35.84 -34.20
C VAL A 70 22.35 35.42 -35.03
N THR A 71 22.42 34.21 -35.59
CA THR A 71 21.25 33.57 -36.22
C THR A 71 20.52 32.81 -35.11
N LEU A 72 19.37 33.31 -34.66
CA LEU A 72 18.50 32.56 -33.75
C LEU A 72 17.75 31.51 -34.56
N ILE A 73 18.25 30.27 -34.54
CA ILE A 73 17.49 29.11 -35.00
C ILE A 73 16.68 28.62 -33.80
N ASN A 74 15.41 29.02 -33.76
CA ASN A 74 14.39 28.46 -32.86
C ASN A 74 13.90 27.12 -33.44
N ASP A 75 14.81 26.15 -33.57
CA ASP A 75 14.40 24.75 -33.74
C ASP A 75 14.50 24.04 -32.39
N THR A 76 13.42 23.36 -32.03
CA THR A 76 13.28 22.50 -30.85
C THR A 76 14.52 21.63 -30.66
N PRO A 77 15.03 21.47 -29.42
CA PRO A 77 16.24 20.70 -29.18
C PRO A 77 15.98 19.21 -29.46
N ASN A 78 16.30 18.77 -30.67
CA ASN A 78 16.59 17.37 -30.92
C ASN A 78 17.84 17.03 -30.11
N ASN A 79 17.63 16.40 -28.96
CA ASN A 79 18.65 15.88 -28.04
C ASN A 79 19.46 14.73 -28.69
N ALA A 80 20.17 15.02 -29.78
CA ALA A 80 21.27 14.19 -30.24
C ALA A 80 22.54 14.71 -29.56
N GLY A 81 22.66 14.45 -28.25
CA GLY A 81 23.95 14.52 -27.58
C GLY A 81 24.96 13.68 -28.37
N PHE A 82 26.22 14.10 -28.42
CA PHE A 82 27.32 13.45 -29.17
C PHE A 82 27.38 11.93 -28.87
N GLN A 83 26.59 11.15 -29.60
CA GLN A 83 26.60 9.70 -29.58
C GLN A 83 27.55 9.28 -30.69
N GLN A 84 28.62 8.57 -30.35
CA GLN A 84 29.33 7.82 -31.38
C GLN A 84 28.29 6.97 -32.13
N PRO A 85 28.22 7.04 -33.47
CA PRO A 85 27.19 6.37 -34.22
C PRO A 85 27.20 4.87 -33.90
N ARG A 86 26.02 4.34 -33.59
CA ARG A 86 25.79 2.90 -33.47
C ARG A 86 26.19 2.26 -34.82
N PRO A 87 26.92 1.14 -34.86
CA PRO A 87 27.10 0.42 -36.12
C PRO A 87 25.71 0.11 -36.69
N SER A 88 25.46 0.46 -37.94
CA SER A 88 24.18 0.17 -38.58
C SER A 88 23.99 -1.35 -38.71
N PRO A 89 22.77 -1.87 -38.59
CA PRO A 89 22.50 -3.31 -38.76
C PRO A 89 23.07 -3.86 -40.07
N ASP A 90 23.05 -3.06 -41.14
CA ASP A 90 23.55 -3.40 -42.48
C ASP A 90 25.09 -3.51 -42.56
N GLN A 91 25.84 -2.97 -41.59
CA GLN A 91 27.31 -3.07 -41.54
C GLN A 91 27.82 -4.35 -40.84
N LEU A 92 26.91 -5.22 -40.38
CA LEU A 92 27.23 -6.39 -39.56
C LEU A 92 26.75 -7.71 -40.22
N ASP A 93 26.78 -7.78 -41.55
CA ASP A 93 26.48 -9.02 -42.27
C ASP A 93 27.56 -10.11 -42.02
N GLY A 94 27.03 -11.21 -41.47
CA GLY A 94 27.61 -12.48 -41.01
C GLY A 94 29.04 -12.87 -41.43
N LEU A 95 29.89 -13.08 -40.42
CA LEU A 95 30.90 -14.13 -40.50
C LEU A 95 30.20 -15.51 -40.34
N PRO A 96 30.51 -16.52 -41.16
CA PRO A 96 29.90 -17.84 -41.06
C PRO A 96 30.06 -18.44 -39.65
N GLY A 97 28.94 -18.74 -38.98
CA GLY A 97 28.89 -19.34 -37.63
C GLY A 97 28.50 -18.41 -36.48
N GLU A 98 28.40 -17.08 -36.69
CA GLU A 98 27.85 -16.17 -35.66
C GLU A 98 26.32 -16.31 -35.54
N ASP A 99 25.63 -16.61 -36.65
CA ASP A 99 24.16 -16.63 -36.74
C ASP A 99 23.48 -17.71 -35.88
N ASP A 100 24.01 -18.94 -35.85
CA ASP A 100 23.47 -20.01 -35.01
C ASP A 100 23.58 -19.67 -33.51
N SER A 101 24.66 -19.00 -33.13
CA SER A 101 24.89 -18.59 -31.74
C SER A 101 23.98 -17.45 -31.32
N VAL A 102 23.68 -16.51 -32.23
CA VAL A 102 22.75 -15.40 -31.99
C VAL A 102 21.31 -15.90 -31.94
N ALA A 103 20.92 -16.83 -32.82
CA ALA A 103 19.61 -17.46 -32.80
C ALA A 103 19.36 -18.23 -31.48
N HIS A 104 20.37 -18.97 -31.00
CA HIS A 104 20.28 -19.64 -29.71
C HIS A 104 20.19 -18.66 -28.52
N LEU A 105 20.88 -17.51 -28.58
CA LEU A 105 20.78 -16.48 -27.55
C LEU A 105 19.43 -15.75 -27.58
N ALA A 106 18.84 -15.54 -28.76
CA ALA A 106 17.50 -14.96 -28.91
C ALA A 106 16.44 -15.80 -28.19
N GLN A 107 16.50 -17.13 -28.33
CA GLN A 107 15.61 -18.05 -27.60
C GLN A 107 15.72 -17.97 -26.07
N LEU A 108 16.86 -17.50 -25.55
CA LEU A 108 17.13 -17.45 -24.10
C LEU A 108 16.93 -16.07 -23.47
N SER A 109 16.96 -15.00 -24.25
CA SER A 109 17.03 -13.61 -23.76
C SER A 109 15.85 -12.73 -24.13
N ASP A 110 14.82 -13.29 -24.77
CA ASP A 110 13.61 -12.59 -25.24
C ASP A 110 13.90 -11.41 -26.20
N LEU A 111 15.13 -11.31 -26.71
CA LEU A 111 15.58 -10.30 -27.67
C LEU A 111 15.61 -10.89 -29.08
N THR A 112 15.28 -10.06 -30.06
CA THR A 112 15.41 -10.45 -31.47
C THR A 112 16.89 -10.57 -31.88
N PRO A 113 17.23 -11.40 -32.87
CA PRO A 113 18.59 -11.49 -33.41
C PRO A 113 19.16 -10.13 -33.84
N GLY A 114 18.34 -9.26 -34.44
CA GLY A 114 18.73 -7.89 -34.83
C GLY A 114 19.04 -6.99 -33.63
N GLU A 115 18.30 -7.12 -32.53
CA GLU A 115 18.60 -6.41 -31.29
C GLU A 115 19.92 -6.88 -30.68
N ILE A 116 20.19 -8.19 -30.67
CA ILE A 116 21.45 -8.76 -30.14
C ILE A 116 22.67 -8.29 -30.94
N ARG A 117 22.54 -8.20 -32.28
CA ARG A 117 23.60 -7.66 -33.15
C ARG A 117 23.88 -6.18 -32.87
N SER A 118 22.83 -5.43 -32.54
CA SER A 118 22.90 -3.98 -32.32
C SER A 118 23.21 -3.57 -30.87
N LEU A 119 23.48 -4.52 -29.97
CA LEU A 119 23.92 -4.23 -28.60
C LEU A 119 25.31 -3.59 -28.59
N TYR A 120 25.55 -2.68 -27.65
CA TYR A 120 26.90 -2.20 -27.36
C TYR A 120 27.76 -3.37 -26.86
N ARG A 121 28.93 -3.58 -27.48
CA ARG A 121 29.90 -4.62 -27.11
C ARG A 121 31.19 -3.95 -26.64
N PHE A 122 31.43 -3.90 -25.33
CA PHE A 122 32.64 -3.32 -24.77
C PHE A 122 33.54 -4.41 -24.14
N PRO A 123 34.56 -4.91 -24.86
CA PRO A 123 35.58 -5.78 -24.28
C PRO A 123 36.54 -4.93 -23.43
N LEU A 124 36.31 -4.87 -22.11
CA LEU A 124 37.02 -3.95 -21.22
C LEU A 124 38.33 -4.50 -20.67
N VAL A 125 38.43 -5.82 -20.52
CA VAL A 125 39.66 -6.47 -20.05
C VAL A 125 39.93 -7.67 -20.93
N VAL A 126 41.05 -7.65 -21.64
CA VAL A 126 41.59 -8.81 -22.36
C VAL A 126 43.02 -9.01 -21.91
N LYS A 127 43.33 -10.16 -21.32
CA LYS A 127 44.69 -10.44 -20.82
C LYS A 127 45.05 -11.90 -20.94
N ARG A 128 46.34 -12.16 -21.14
CA ARG A 128 46.91 -13.51 -21.06
C ARG A 128 46.96 -13.97 -19.60
N VAL A 129 46.46 -15.15 -19.32
CA VAL A 129 46.46 -15.81 -18.02
C VAL A 129 47.13 -17.16 -18.17
N VAL A 130 48.19 -17.40 -17.39
CA VAL A 130 48.88 -18.69 -17.36
C VAL A 130 48.39 -19.46 -16.14
N THR A 131 47.76 -20.60 -16.38
CA THR A 131 47.33 -21.52 -15.32
C THR A 131 48.31 -22.68 -15.20
N MET A 132 48.76 -22.95 -13.97
CA MET A 132 49.55 -24.14 -13.67
C MET A 132 48.61 -25.33 -13.53
N LYS A 133 48.78 -26.35 -14.37
CA LYS A 133 48.11 -27.65 -14.25
C LYS A 133 49.15 -28.75 -14.03
N SER A 134 48.71 -29.96 -13.69
CA SER A 134 49.59 -31.14 -13.56
C SER A 134 50.41 -31.42 -14.83
N LYS A 135 49.94 -30.97 -16.00
CA LYS A 135 50.62 -31.09 -17.31
C LYS A 135 51.50 -29.87 -17.68
N GLY A 136 51.75 -28.95 -16.75
CA GLY A 136 52.60 -27.75 -16.98
C GLY A 136 51.84 -26.42 -17.08
N LYS A 137 52.54 -25.37 -17.52
CA LYS A 137 52.00 -24.01 -17.69
C LYS A 137 51.19 -23.94 -18.98
N MET A 138 49.86 -23.86 -18.87
CA MET A 138 48.97 -23.66 -20.02
C MET A 138 48.56 -22.18 -20.11
N PRO A 139 49.03 -21.44 -21.14
CA PRO A 139 48.56 -20.08 -21.39
C PRO A 139 47.14 -20.10 -21.96
N SER A 140 46.29 -19.18 -21.49
CA SER A 140 44.96 -18.91 -22.03
C SER A 140 44.73 -17.41 -22.10
N MET A 141 43.80 -16.97 -22.92
CA MET A 141 43.29 -15.60 -22.97
C MET A 141 42.03 -15.50 -22.11
N TYR A 142 41.97 -14.50 -21.24
CA TYR A 142 40.80 -14.13 -20.46
C TYR A 142 40.20 -12.83 -20.98
N ALA A 143 38.88 -12.79 -21.12
CA ALA A 143 38.12 -11.60 -21.51
C ALA A 143 37.00 -11.30 -20.49
N LEU A 144 36.76 -10.02 -20.23
CA LEU A 144 35.58 -9.50 -19.52
C LEU A 144 34.87 -8.50 -20.43
N VAL A 145 33.62 -8.77 -20.76
CA VAL A 145 32.81 -7.98 -21.70
C VAL A 145 31.59 -7.42 -20.99
N VAL A 146 31.28 -6.16 -21.27
CA VAL A 146 30.03 -5.50 -20.86
C VAL A 146 29.17 -5.31 -22.10
N VAL A 147 27.89 -5.67 -21.98
CA VAL A 147 26.91 -5.58 -23.07
C VAL A 147 25.71 -4.78 -22.60
N GLY A 148 25.12 -3.97 -23.47
CA GLY A 148 23.86 -3.28 -23.16
C GLY A 148 23.18 -2.65 -24.37
N ASN A 149 21.90 -2.31 -24.21
CA ASN A 149 21.07 -1.77 -25.29
C ASN A 149 20.97 -0.23 -25.28
N GLY A 150 21.63 0.47 -24.34
CA GLY A 150 21.52 1.92 -24.19
C GLY A 150 20.15 2.42 -23.69
N ARG A 151 19.22 1.52 -23.37
CA ARG A 151 17.87 1.79 -22.87
C ARG A 151 17.62 1.12 -21.51
N GLY A 152 18.67 1.05 -20.69
CA GLY A 152 18.58 0.52 -19.32
C GLY A 152 18.77 -0.99 -19.22
N LEU A 153 19.12 -1.70 -20.29
CA LEU A 153 19.48 -3.13 -20.21
C LEU A 153 21.01 -3.28 -20.23
N VAL A 154 21.58 -3.92 -19.20
CA VAL A 154 23.03 -4.14 -19.08
C VAL A 154 23.33 -5.52 -18.51
N GLY A 155 24.38 -6.15 -19.04
CA GLY A 155 24.94 -7.40 -18.54
C GLY A 155 26.47 -7.45 -18.64
N THR A 156 27.08 -8.42 -17.95
CA THR A 156 28.53 -8.65 -17.95
C THR A 156 28.86 -10.12 -18.03
N GLY A 157 29.88 -10.49 -18.79
CA GLY A 157 30.30 -11.89 -18.91
C GLY A 157 31.81 -12.07 -18.97
N GLU A 158 32.26 -13.26 -18.57
CA GLU A 158 33.66 -13.65 -18.56
C GLU A 158 33.91 -14.84 -19.50
N GLY A 159 35.04 -14.81 -20.19
CA GLY A 159 35.43 -15.88 -21.09
C GLY A 159 36.89 -16.24 -20.91
N LYS A 160 37.18 -17.53 -21.02
CA LYS A 160 38.55 -18.05 -21.12
C LYS A 160 38.64 -19.00 -22.30
N ASP A 161 39.62 -18.77 -23.17
CA ASP A 161 39.89 -19.60 -24.34
C ASP A 161 41.37 -19.46 -24.74
N ASP A 162 41.83 -20.19 -25.74
CA ASP A 162 43.21 -20.13 -26.21
C ASP A 162 43.48 -18.85 -27.02
N THR A 163 42.47 -18.37 -27.76
CA THR A 163 42.55 -17.11 -28.53
C THR A 163 41.72 -16.00 -27.91
N ALA A 164 42.17 -14.76 -28.08
CA ALA A 164 41.48 -13.58 -27.53
C ALA A 164 40.06 -13.42 -28.08
N GLN A 165 39.87 -13.66 -29.38
CA GLN A 165 38.57 -13.55 -30.06
C GLN A 165 37.56 -14.56 -29.51
N LYS A 166 37.95 -15.83 -29.35
CA LYS A 166 37.08 -16.87 -28.77
C LYS A 166 36.75 -16.57 -27.30
N ALA A 167 37.72 -16.06 -26.53
CA ALA A 167 37.47 -15.64 -25.15
C ALA A 167 36.45 -14.49 -25.08
N VAL A 168 36.54 -13.50 -25.97
CA VAL A 168 35.57 -12.40 -26.07
C VAL A 168 34.19 -12.90 -26.49
N GLN A 169 34.10 -13.83 -27.44
CA GLN A 169 32.82 -14.40 -27.88
C GLN A 169 32.13 -15.19 -26.77
N LYS A 170 32.87 -16.01 -26.02
CA LYS A 170 32.34 -16.71 -24.82
C LYS A 170 31.86 -15.72 -23.75
N ALA A 171 32.64 -14.67 -23.50
CA ALA A 171 32.27 -13.61 -22.57
C ALA A 171 31.00 -12.86 -23.02
N PHE A 172 30.85 -12.61 -24.32
CA PHE A 172 29.67 -11.98 -24.90
C PHE A 172 28.41 -12.83 -24.70
N SER A 173 28.45 -14.13 -25.01
CA SER A 173 27.30 -15.02 -24.81
C SER A 173 26.87 -15.08 -23.34
N GLN A 174 27.83 -15.06 -22.40
CA GLN A 174 27.51 -14.99 -20.98
C GLN A 174 26.93 -13.62 -20.60
N ALA A 175 27.47 -12.52 -21.14
CA ALA A 175 26.99 -11.18 -20.88
C ALA A 175 25.52 -10.99 -21.28
N VAL A 176 25.13 -11.48 -22.47
CA VAL A 176 23.73 -11.46 -22.95
C VAL A 176 22.80 -12.21 -22.01
N ARG A 177 23.22 -13.38 -21.50
CA ARG A 177 22.44 -14.17 -20.52
C ARG A 177 22.31 -13.52 -19.15
N SER A 178 23.26 -12.66 -18.79
CA SER A 178 23.31 -11.92 -17.52
C SER A 178 22.65 -10.55 -17.58
N MET A 179 22.11 -10.15 -18.74
CA MET A 179 21.47 -8.84 -18.88
C MET A 179 20.27 -8.73 -17.97
N ASP A 180 20.18 -7.58 -17.30
CA ASP A 180 19.07 -7.25 -16.42
C ASP A 180 18.76 -5.75 -16.50
N PHE A 181 17.52 -5.38 -16.18
CA PHE A 181 17.03 -4.01 -16.25
C PHE A 181 17.61 -3.16 -15.10
N VAL A 182 18.19 -2.02 -15.49
CA VAL A 182 18.62 -0.93 -14.64
C VAL A 182 17.45 0.04 -14.51
N GLU A 183 16.99 0.24 -13.29
CA GLU A 183 15.86 1.11 -12.98
C GLU A 183 16.32 2.58 -13.08
N ARG A 184 15.74 3.33 -14.02
CA ARG A 184 15.95 4.76 -14.18
C ARG A 184 14.75 5.52 -13.63
N TYR A 185 14.94 6.33 -12.60
CA TYR A 185 13.87 7.18 -12.08
C TYR A 185 13.91 8.51 -12.83
N GLU A 186 12.89 8.83 -13.62
CA GLU A 186 12.85 10.02 -14.49
C GLU A 186 14.07 10.13 -15.43
N ASP A 187 14.53 9.00 -15.99
CA ASP A 187 15.78 8.90 -16.77
C ASP A 187 17.08 9.28 -16.01
N ARG A 188 17.00 9.46 -14.68
CA ARG A 188 18.14 9.79 -13.82
C ARG A 188 18.80 8.57 -13.20
N THR A 189 20.07 8.73 -12.85
CA THR A 189 20.88 7.68 -12.20
C THR A 189 20.56 7.47 -10.72
N VAL A 190 20.64 6.21 -10.30
CA VAL A 190 20.51 5.82 -8.88
C VAL A 190 21.81 6.16 -8.14
N SER A 191 21.69 7.00 -7.10
CA SER A 191 22.81 7.28 -6.19
C SER A 191 22.99 6.15 -5.17
N GLY A 192 24.23 5.90 -4.75
CA GLY A 192 24.49 4.92 -3.71
C GLY A 192 25.98 4.67 -3.45
N THR A 193 26.26 3.74 -2.54
CA THR A 193 27.63 3.27 -2.29
C THR A 193 27.66 1.76 -2.19
N MET A 194 28.66 1.14 -2.81
CA MET A 194 28.87 -0.30 -2.74
C MET A 194 30.33 -0.61 -2.44
N LYS A 195 30.56 -1.63 -1.61
CA LYS A 195 31.89 -2.13 -1.25
C LYS A 195 32.04 -3.57 -1.73
N SER A 196 33.18 -3.90 -2.31
CA SER A 196 33.56 -5.29 -2.62
C SER A 196 34.00 -6.04 -1.35
N ASN A 197 34.16 -7.36 -1.44
CA ASN A 197 34.64 -8.22 -0.35
C ASN A 197 35.84 -7.64 0.40
N PHE A 198 35.79 -7.75 1.73
CA PHE A 198 36.77 -7.23 2.68
C PHE A 198 37.04 -5.71 2.57
N GLY A 199 36.11 -4.95 1.97
CA GLY A 199 36.23 -3.49 1.82
C GLY A 199 37.30 -3.03 0.83
N SER A 200 37.89 -3.94 0.06
CA SER A 200 39.08 -3.65 -0.76
C SER A 200 38.84 -2.67 -1.92
N CYS A 201 37.64 -2.61 -2.48
CA CYS A 201 37.22 -1.63 -3.49
C CYS A 201 35.86 -1.06 -3.08
N LYS A 202 35.69 0.26 -3.13
CA LYS A 202 34.42 0.95 -2.88
C LYS A 202 34.08 1.85 -4.07
N VAL A 203 32.89 1.72 -4.62
CA VAL A 203 32.36 2.59 -5.66
C VAL A 203 31.23 3.42 -5.06
N GLU A 204 31.32 4.72 -5.24
CA GLU A 204 30.31 5.70 -4.83
C GLU A 204 29.79 6.38 -6.09
N MET A 205 28.50 6.22 -6.37
CA MET A 205 27.83 6.86 -7.51
C MET A 205 26.85 7.91 -7.03
N ARG A 206 26.80 9.04 -7.74
CA ARG A 206 25.88 10.16 -7.51
C ARG A 206 25.32 10.62 -8.84
N SER A 207 24.06 11.03 -8.84
CA SER A 207 23.45 11.68 -9.99
C SER A 207 24.06 13.07 -10.21
N ARG A 208 24.07 13.50 -11.46
CA ARG A 208 24.45 14.86 -11.88
C ARG A 208 23.27 15.52 -12.57
N PRO A 209 23.19 16.86 -12.59
CA PRO A 209 22.19 17.55 -13.39
C PRO A 209 22.31 17.16 -14.87
N PRO A 210 21.20 17.07 -15.61
CA PRO A 210 21.20 16.77 -17.04
C PRO A 210 22.05 17.81 -17.81
N GLY A 211 22.76 17.36 -18.85
CA GLY A 211 23.65 18.20 -19.66
C GLY A 211 25.11 18.29 -19.16
N PHE A 212 25.40 17.91 -17.92
CA PHE A 212 26.78 17.96 -17.37
C PHE A 212 27.67 16.74 -17.73
N GLY A 213 27.11 15.72 -18.36
CA GLY A 213 27.82 14.52 -18.81
C GLY A 213 28.37 13.61 -17.70
N LEU A 214 29.06 12.55 -18.11
CA LEU A 214 29.66 11.55 -17.23
C LEU A 214 30.97 12.03 -16.60
N ARG A 215 31.06 12.05 -15.27
CA ARG A 215 32.32 12.27 -14.52
C ARG A 215 32.66 11.04 -13.70
N VAL A 216 33.14 10.02 -14.39
CA VAL A 216 33.34 8.67 -13.87
C VAL A 216 34.68 8.07 -14.31
N ASN A 217 35.11 6.99 -13.66
CA ASN A 217 36.24 6.18 -14.09
C ASN A 217 36.03 5.62 -15.52
N PRO A 218 37.05 5.48 -16.39
CA PRO A 218 36.92 4.96 -17.76
C PRO A 218 36.15 3.64 -17.88
N TYR A 219 36.27 2.73 -16.92
CA TYR A 219 35.53 1.47 -16.95
C TYR A 219 34.04 1.67 -16.62
N ILE A 220 33.74 2.54 -15.65
CA ILE A 220 32.36 2.91 -15.30
C ILE A 220 31.73 3.71 -16.43
N HIS A 221 32.52 4.48 -17.18
CA HIS A 221 32.05 5.20 -18.36
C HIS A 221 31.46 4.25 -19.40
N GLN A 222 32.16 3.15 -19.70
CA GLN A 222 31.67 2.16 -20.66
C GLN A 222 30.45 1.40 -20.15
N VAL A 223 30.39 1.11 -18.84
CA VAL A 223 29.21 0.51 -18.21
C VAL A 223 28.00 1.46 -18.28
N ALA A 224 28.19 2.74 -17.96
CA ALA A 224 27.15 3.76 -18.04
C ALA A 224 26.68 3.96 -19.48
N LYS A 225 27.59 3.95 -20.46
CA LYS A 225 27.26 4.02 -21.89
C LYS A 225 26.45 2.80 -22.36
N ALA A 226 26.85 1.59 -21.96
CA ALA A 226 26.07 0.37 -22.25
C ALA A 226 24.67 0.45 -21.62
N ALA A 227 24.56 1.04 -20.43
CA ALA A 227 23.30 1.29 -19.75
C ALA A 227 22.48 2.39 -20.40
N GLY A 228 23.08 3.32 -21.15
CA GLY A 228 22.48 4.55 -21.67
C GLY A 228 22.30 5.65 -20.63
N ILE A 229 23.17 5.68 -19.63
CA ILE A 229 23.24 6.69 -18.58
C ILE A 229 24.15 7.82 -19.06
N SER A 230 23.72 9.07 -18.91
CA SER A 230 24.47 10.26 -19.36
C SER A 230 24.85 11.24 -18.24
N ASP A 231 24.30 11.06 -17.05
CA ASP A 231 24.22 12.03 -15.94
C ASP A 231 24.81 11.45 -14.63
N LEU A 232 25.97 10.79 -14.70
CA LEU A 232 26.58 10.06 -13.57
C LEU A 232 27.90 10.71 -13.09
N SER A 233 28.07 10.81 -11.78
CA SER A 233 29.39 10.97 -11.14
C SER A 233 29.72 9.72 -10.34
N ALA A 234 30.95 9.21 -10.47
CA ALA A 234 31.36 8.01 -9.76
C ALA A 234 32.80 8.11 -9.29
N LYS A 235 33.03 7.82 -8.02
CA LYS A 235 34.36 7.80 -7.40
C LYS A 235 34.68 6.40 -6.88
N VAL A 236 35.89 5.93 -7.19
CA VAL A 236 36.40 4.62 -6.78
C VAL A 236 37.45 4.82 -5.69
N TYR A 237 37.27 4.16 -4.56
CA TYR A 237 38.21 4.13 -3.44
C TYR A 237 38.80 2.73 -3.26
N GLY A 238 40.04 2.64 -2.77
CA GLY A 238 40.76 1.39 -2.58
C GLY A 238 41.35 0.84 -3.89
N SER A 239 41.23 -0.48 -4.09
CA SER A 239 41.74 -1.21 -5.26
C SER A 239 41.08 -0.75 -6.56
N ARG A 240 41.90 -0.32 -7.52
CA ARG A 240 41.48 0.09 -8.87
C ARG A 240 41.51 -1.02 -9.91
N ASN A 241 41.52 -2.29 -9.48
CA ASN A 241 41.51 -3.43 -10.39
C ASN A 241 40.27 -3.39 -11.31
N PRO A 242 40.44 -3.37 -12.64
CA PRO A 242 39.35 -3.16 -13.60
C PRO A 242 38.23 -4.18 -13.46
N THR A 243 38.56 -5.47 -13.28
CA THR A 243 37.58 -6.54 -13.10
C THR A 243 36.69 -6.31 -11.89
N ARG A 244 37.22 -5.77 -10.79
CA ARG A 244 36.43 -5.47 -9.59
C ARG A 244 35.56 -4.24 -9.77
N VAL A 245 36.11 -3.18 -10.36
CA VAL A 245 35.39 -1.92 -10.59
C VAL A 245 34.19 -2.13 -11.52
N ILE A 246 34.38 -2.86 -12.63
CA ILE A 246 33.31 -3.14 -13.61
C ILE A 246 32.17 -3.93 -12.96
N LYS A 247 32.51 -5.02 -12.26
CA LYS A 247 31.51 -5.87 -11.63
C LYS A 247 30.77 -5.17 -10.50
N LEU A 248 31.46 -4.37 -9.69
CA LEU A 248 30.84 -3.60 -8.61
C LEU A 248 29.91 -2.51 -9.18
N ALA A 249 30.30 -1.90 -10.30
CA ALA A 249 29.46 -0.92 -10.98
C ALA A 249 28.18 -1.55 -11.53
N VAL A 250 28.25 -2.73 -12.17
CA VAL A 250 27.05 -3.42 -12.67
C VAL A 250 26.18 -3.96 -11.55
N ALA A 251 26.76 -4.56 -10.51
CA ALA A 251 26.02 -4.99 -9.32
C ALA A 251 25.24 -3.82 -8.68
N MET A 252 25.85 -2.64 -8.66
CA MET A 252 25.23 -1.42 -8.14
C MET A 252 24.07 -0.94 -9.02
N LEU A 253 24.21 -1.00 -10.35
CA LEU A 253 23.12 -0.70 -11.29
C LEU A 253 21.99 -1.75 -11.23
N HIS A 254 22.28 -2.99 -10.88
CA HIS A 254 21.29 -4.06 -10.66
C HIS A 254 20.65 -4.03 -9.26
N GLY A 255 20.87 -2.97 -8.48
CA GLY A 255 20.19 -2.75 -7.19
C GLY A 255 20.81 -3.51 -6.01
N GLY A 256 22.10 -3.84 -6.07
CA GLY A 256 22.80 -4.48 -4.94
C GLY A 256 22.93 -6.00 -5.04
N SER A 257 22.37 -6.62 -6.07
CA SER A 257 22.50 -8.05 -6.33
C SER A 257 23.83 -8.39 -7.03
N ASN A 258 24.35 -9.59 -6.78
CA ASN A 258 25.44 -10.13 -7.59
C ASN A 258 24.93 -10.34 -9.03
N PRO A 259 25.66 -9.88 -10.06
CA PRO A 259 25.31 -10.18 -11.45
C PRO A 259 25.15 -11.69 -11.63
N LEU A 260 24.08 -12.10 -12.33
CA LEU A 260 23.76 -13.51 -12.53
C LEU A 260 24.92 -14.24 -13.23
N ASP A 261 25.17 -15.48 -12.81
CA ASP A 261 26.20 -16.37 -13.36
C ASP A 261 27.66 -15.93 -13.13
N MET A 262 27.86 -14.93 -12.26
CA MET A 262 29.17 -14.47 -11.82
C MET A 262 29.44 -14.93 -10.39
N GLY A 263 30.60 -15.56 -10.16
CA GLY A 263 31.02 -15.97 -8.82
C GLY A 263 30.90 -14.82 -7.82
N GLY A 264 30.24 -15.07 -6.69
CA GLY A 264 29.68 -14.04 -5.82
C GLY A 264 30.70 -13.09 -5.18
N PHE A 265 30.25 -11.89 -4.86
CA PHE A 265 30.94 -10.96 -3.97
C PHE A 265 30.49 -11.21 -2.52
N GLY A 266 31.03 -12.25 -1.87
CA GLY A 266 30.91 -12.41 -0.42
C GLY A 266 31.12 -13.84 0.07
N ARG A 267 30.61 -14.14 1.28
CA ARG A 267 30.47 -15.51 1.82
C ARG A 267 29.37 -16.32 1.09
N GLU A 268 28.50 -15.65 0.33
CA GLU A 268 27.42 -16.29 -0.44
C GLU A 268 27.83 -16.57 -1.89
N LYS A 269 27.52 -17.78 -2.36
CA LYS A 269 27.74 -18.16 -3.77
C LYS A 269 26.79 -17.36 -4.67
N GLY A 270 27.33 -16.78 -5.74
CA GLY A 270 26.53 -16.07 -6.75
C GLY A 270 25.48 -16.99 -7.38
N GLN A 271 24.31 -16.43 -7.70
CA GLN A 271 23.22 -17.18 -8.32
C GLN A 271 23.62 -17.62 -9.72
N ARG A 272 23.49 -18.92 -10.01
CA ARG A 272 23.70 -19.49 -11.35
C ARG A 272 22.35 -19.68 -12.02
N ARG A 273 22.19 -19.15 -13.24
CA ARG A 273 21.04 -19.48 -14.07
C ARG A 273 21.24 -20.92 -14.54
N ASN A 274 20.26 -21.79 -14.30
CA ASN A 274 20.32 -23.14 -14.82
C ASN A 274 20.34 -23.02 -16.36
N LYS A 275 21.35 -23.58 -17.03
CA LYS A 275 21.63 -23.35 -18.47
C LYS A 275 20.47 -23.71 -19.43
N LYS A 276 19.35 -24.24 -18.92
CA LYS A 276 18.25 -24.79 -19.70
C LYS A 276 16.89 -24.08 -19.56
N THR A 277 16.58 -23.26 -18.54
CA THR A 277 15.15 -23.02 -18.21
C THR A 277 14.73 -21.68 -17.59
N LYS A 278 15.48 -20.57 -17.70
CA LYS A 278 14.98 -19.29 -17.13
C LYS A 278 15.24 -18.09 -18.03
N GLY A 279 14.19 -17.58 -18.68
CA GLY A 279 14.16 -16.32 -19.45
C GLY A 279 14.31 -15.07 -18.58
N MET A 280 14.37 -13.88 -19.20
CA MET A 280 14.66 -12.60 -18.53
C MET A 280 13.55 -12.20 -17.55
N GLN A 281 13.89 -11.55 -16.42
CA GLN A 281 12.86 -11.08 -15.49
C GLN A 281 12.25 -9.77 -16.01
N THR A 282 10.93 -9.64 -15.92
CA THR A 282 10.24 -8.41 -16.32
C THR A 282 10.53 -7.28 -15.35
N ALA A 283 10.54 -6.04 -15.84
CA ALA A 283 10.78 -4.84 -15.02
C ALA A 283 9.81 -4.74 -13.83
N GLU A 284 8.58 -5.24 -13.99
CA GLU A 284 7.58 -5.29 -12.92
C GLU A 284 7.90 -6.32 -11.84
N ALA A 285 8.32 -7.53 -12.22
CA ALA A 285 8.69 -8.57 -11.28
C ALA A 285 9.90 -8.13 -10.43
N ILE A 286 10.83 -7.40 -11.04
CA ILE A 286 11.98 -6.80 -10.36
C ILE A 286 11.53 -5.68 -9.40
N GLY A 287 10.62 -4.81 -9.82
CA GLY A 287 10.05 -3.76 -8.96
C GLY A 287 9.30 -4.31 -7.74
N ARG A 288 8.61 -5.45 -7.89
CA ARG A 288 7.96 -6.20 -6.79
C ARG A 288 9.00 -6.84 -5.86
N ALA A 289 10.01 -7.54 -6.39
CA ALA A 289 11.06 -8.17 -5.60
C ALA A 289 11.95 -7.16 -4.84
N ARG A 290 12.08 -5.93 -5.37
CA ARG A 290 12.80 -4.81 -4.72
C ARG A 290 11.91 -4.02 -3.74
N GLY A 291 10.64 -4.41 -3.56
CA GLY A 291 9.71 -3.78 -2.62
C GLY A 291 9.25 -2.37 -3.00
N ARG A 292 9.33 -2.00 -4.29
CA ARG A 292 9.07 -0.63 -4.79
C ARG A 292 7.74 -0.47 -5.52
N LYS A 293 7.16 -1.55 -6.04
CA LYS A 293 5.77 -1.59 -6.50
C LYS A 293 4.91 -2.20 -5.40
N ALA A 294 3.89 -1.46 -4.95
CA ALA A 294 2.90 -1.98 -4.03
C ALA A 294 2.19 -3.18 -4.66
N VAL A 295 2.03 -4.24 -3.89
CA VAL A 295 1.10 -5.31 -4.25
C VAL A 295 -0.30 -4.73 -4.00
N ASP A 296 -1.19 -4.84 -4.97
CA ASP A 296 -2.59 -4.48 -4.76
C ASP A 296 -3.17 -5.50 -3.76
N VAL A 297 -3.66 -5.03 -2.61
CA VAL A 297 -4.07 -5.90 -1.49
C VAL A 297 -5.54 -5.70 -1.18
N SER A 298 -6.37 -6.28 -2.02
CA SER A 298 -7.72 -6.74 -1.70
C SER A 298 -7.70 -8.27 -1.49
N ALA A 299 -8.80 -8.85 -1.01
CA ALA A 299 -8.94 -10.31 -0.94
C ALA A 299 -8.65 -10.92 -2.33
N TYR A 300 -7.57 -11.69 -2.45
CA TYR A 300 -7.20 -12.29 -3.73
C TYR A 300 -8.22 -13.36 -4.09
N ARG A 301 -8.87 -13.19 -5.24
CA ARG A 301 -9.67 -14.26 -5.84
C ARG A 301 -8.81 -15.53 -5.95
N GLY A 302 -9.32 -16.64 -5.43
CA GLY A 302 -8.60 -17.91 -5.46
C GLY A 302 -7.56 -18.10 -4.34
N GLN A 303 -7.56 -17.28 -3.28
CA GLN A 303 -6.76 -17.52 -2.08
C GLN A 303 -7.64 -17.67 -0.83
N SER A 304 -7.16 -18.52 0.09
CA SER A 304 -7.73 -18.67 1.43
C SER A 304 -7.53 -17.41 2.27
N THR A 305 -8.59 -16.91 2.90
CA THR A 305 -8.50 -15.84 3.91
C THR A 305 -8.50 -16.46 5.30
N LYS A 306 -7.47 -16.15 6.10
CA LYS A 306 -7.29 -16.75 7.43
C LYS A 306 -8.20 -16.07 8.45
N LEU A 307 -9.16 -16.84 8.95
CA LEU A 307 -10.03 -16.47 10.06
C LEU A 307 -9.68 -17.31 11.27
N TYR A 308 -9.61 -16.67 12.43
CA TYR A 308 -9.38 -17.36 13.69
C TYR A 308 -10.30 -16.84 14.78
N SER A 309 -10.59 -17.66 15.78
CA SER A 309 -11.35 -17.25 16.96
C SER A 309 -10.43 -17.04 18.16
N THR A 310 -10.91 -16.22 19.09
CA THR A 310 -10.30 -16.11 20.42
C THR A 310 -10.52 -17.40 21.21
N PRO A 311 -9.63 -17.75 22.16
CA PRO A 311 -9.80 -18.94 23.01
C PRO A 311 -11.16 -19.00 23.74
N ASP A 312 -11.74 -17.84 24.05
CA ASP A 312 -13.03 -17.72 24.72
C ASP A 312 -14.21 -18.05 23.79
N GLY A 313 -13.97 -18.18 22.48
CA GLY A 313 -15.00 -18.49 21.47
C GLY A 313 -15.97 -17.35 21.17
N ARG A 314 -15.82 -16.17 21.79
CA ARG A 314 -16.76 -15.03 21.63
C ARG A 314 -16.38 -14.08 20.50
N HIS A 315 -15.10 -13.99 20.20
CA HIS A 315 -14.58 -13.05 19.20
C HIS A 315 -13.91 -13.77 18.03
N ILE A 316 -14.04 -13.17 16.85
CA ILE A 316 -13.32 -13.53 15.64
C ILE A 316 -12.22 -12.52 15.34
N ALA A 317 -11.15 -13.01 14.71
CA ALA A 317 -9.97 -12.25 14.35
C ALA A 317 -9.65 -12.42 12.87
N TYR A 318 -9.42 -11.30 12.19
CA TYR A 318 -9.10 -11.24 10.77
C TYR A 318 -8.36 -9.94 10.41
N GLY A 319 -7.70 -9.94 9.25
CA GLY A 319 -7.10 -8.73 8.68
C GLY A 319 -8.10 -7.98 7.80
N ALA A 320 -8.16 -6.66 7.93
CA ALA A 320 -8.94 -5.76 7.07
C ALA A 320 -8.05 -4.61 6.60
N GLY A 321 -7.63 -4.65 5.33
CA GLY A 321 -6.67 -3.69 4.78
C GLY A 321 -5.40 -3.65 5.64
N ARG A 322 -5.05 -2.48 6.19
CA ARG A 322 -3.89 -2.27 7.06
C ARG A 322 -4.19 -2.46 8.56
N THR A 323 -5.34 -3.00 8.90
CA THR A 323 -5.79 -3.15 10.29
C THR A 323 -6.01 -4.60 10.65
N ALA A 324 -5.54 -5.00 11.81
CA ALA A 324 -5.89 -6.26 12.46
C ALA A 324 -7.14 -6.02 13.31
N VAL A 325 -8.17 -6.82 13.09
CA VAL A 325 -9.48 -6.67 13.73
C VAL A 325 -9.75 -7.89 14.60
N ILE A 326 -10.15 -7.66 15.85
CA ILE A 326 -10.74 -8.67 16.72
C ILE A 326 -12.09 -8.13 17.17
N ARG A 327 -13.19 -8.78 16.78
CA ARG A 327 -14.56 -8.32 17.04
C ARG A 327 -15.44 -9.42 17.63
N PRO A 328 -16.44 -9.07 18.45
CA PRO A 328 -17.43 -10.04 18.91
C PRO A 328 -18.31 -10.52 17.75
N ILE A 329 -18.76 -11.76 17.83
CA ILE A 329 -19.73 -12.35 16.89
C ILE A 329 -21.15 -11.84 17.19
N ALA A 330 -21.48 -11.82 18.47
CA ALA A 330 -22.71 -11.26 19.00
C ALA A 330 -22.31 -10.22 20.06
N PRO A 331 -22.46 -8.91 19.79
CA PRO A 331 -22.08 -7.88 20.74
C PRO A 331 -22.97 -7.94 21.98
N GLN A 332 -22.35 -8.00 23.15
CA GLN A 332 -23.00 -7.78 24.46
C GLN A 332 -22.56 -6.44 25.05
N GLU A 333 -23.24 -5.94 26.08
CA GLU A 333 -22.83 -4.72 26.78
C GLU A 333 -21.40 -4.87 27.33
N GLY A 334 -20.48 -4.01 26.88
CA GLY A 334 -19.07 -4.02 27.26
C GLY A 334 -18.12 -4.75 26.31
N ASP A 335 -18.61 -5.38 25.23
CA ASP A 335 -17.74 -5.98 24.22
C ASP A 335 -17.19 -4.91 23.26
N GLU A 336 -15.88 -4.70 23.29
CA GLU A 336 -15.19 -3.76 22.40
C GLU A 336 -14.53 -4.44 21.21
N THR A 337 -14.67 -3.83 20.03
CA THR A 337 -13.89 -4.24 18.86
C THR A 337 -12.47 -3.72 18.98
N ARG A 338 -11.50 -4.62 18.98
CA ARG A 338 -10.08 -4.31 19.15
C ARG A 338 -9.43 -4.14 17.78
N LEU A 339 -8.75 -3.01 17.60
CA LEU A 339 -8.13 -2.63 16.32
C LEU A 339 -6.64 -2.36 16.52
N PHE A 340 -5.79 -3.01 15.71
CA PHE A 340 -4.35 -2.76 15.71
C PHE A 340 -3.84 -2.47 14.29
N ALA A 341 -3.10 -1.39 14.13
CA ALA A 341 -2.69 -0.91 12.81
C ALA A 341 -1.29 -1.39 12.39
N HIS A 342 -1.16 -1.72 11.12
CA HIS A 342 0.11 -1.98 10.44
C HIS A 342 0.42 -0.90 9.40
N ALA A 343 1.69 -0.81 9.01
CA ALA A 343 2.09 0.08 7.90
C ALA A 343 1.68 -0.50 6.53
N GLN A 344 1.59 -1.82 6.44
CA GLN A 344 1.23 -2.58 5.25
C GLN A 344 0.00 -3.44 5.53
N SER A 345 -0.59 -4.00 4.48
CA SER A 345 -1.83 -4.77 4.63
C SER A 345 -1.62 -6.03 5.47
N VAL A 346 -2.52 -6.24 6.42
CA VAL A 346 -2.52 -7.37 7.34
C VAL A 346 -3.08 -8.58 6.62
N THR A 347 -2.34 -9.69 6.64
CA THR A 347 -2.71 -10.93 5.96
C THR A 347 -3.35 -11.94 6.90
N VAL A 348 -2.92 -11.97 8.17
CA VAL A 348 -3.39 -12.93 9.16
C VAL A 348 -3.35 -12.32 10.55
N VAL A 349 -4.35 -12.65 11.37
CA VAL A 349 -4.43 -12.26 12.78
C VAL A 349 -4.75 -13.48 13.61
N ARG A 350 -3.83 -13.89 14.47
CA ARG A 350 -3.93 -15.07 15.32
C ARG A 350 -3.99 -14.65 16.80
N PRO A 351 -5.16 -14.76 17.45
CA PRO A 351 -5.26 -14.62 18.89
C PRO A 351 -4.40 -15.68 19.58
N LEU A 352 -3.62 -15.26 20.58
CA LEU A 352 -2.72 -16.14 21.34
C LEU A 352 -3.32 -16.49 22.70
N SER A 353 -3.90 -15.48 23.34
CA SER A 353 -4.56 -15.55 24.65
C SER A 353 -5.58 -14.42 24.74
N ALA A 354 -6.24 -14.28 25.89
CA ALA A 354 -7.08 -13.12 26.18
C ALA A 354 -6.32 -11.78 26.18
N TYR A 355 -4.98 -11.82 26.33
CA TYR A 355 -4.11 -10.65 26.52
C TYR A 355 -3.23 -10.30 25.32
N TYR A 356 -2.99 -11.25 24.40
CA TYR A 356 -2.08 -11.04 23.27
C TYR A 356 -2.63 -11.62 21.97
N ALA A 357 -2.34 -10.92 20.88
CA ALA A 357 -2.56 -11.38 19.52
C ALA A 357 -1.29 -11.21 18.68
N ALA A 358 -1.06 -12.12 17.74
CA ALA A 358 -0.04 -12.00 16.72
C ALA A 358 -0.68 -11.64 15.38
N SER A 359 -0.06 -10.76 14.61
CA SER A 359 -0.54 -10.35 13.29
C SER A 359 0.60 -10.28 12.29
N GLY A 360 0.37 -10.82 11.10
CA GLY A 360 1.32 -10.84 9.99
C GLY A 360 0.91 -9.86 8.90
N ASP A 361 1.90 -9.25 8.23
CA ASP A 361 1.65 -8.34 7.11
C ASP A 361 2.22 -8.83 5.77
N ALA A 362 1.80 -8.16 4.70
CA ALA A 362 2.24 -8.43 3.34
C ALA A 362 3.73 -8.10 3.09
N ALA A 363 4.37 -7.36 3.99
CA ALA A 363 5.80 -7.03 3.94
C ALA A 363 6.66 -7.97 4.79
N GLY A 364 6.05 -8.99 5.39
CA GLY A 364 6.73 -10.05 6.12
C GLY A 364 6.97 -9.76 7.61
N ASN A 365 6.39 -8.68 8.15
CA ASN A 365 6.48 -8.38 9.57
C ASN A 365 5.44 -9.20 10.34
N VAL A 366 5.85 -9.69 11.51
CA VAL A 366 5.01 -10.32 12.52
C VAL A 366 5.07 -9.46 13.77
N LYS A 367 3.91 -8.94 14.17
CA LYS A 367 3.73 -8.08 15.35
C LYS A 367 2.89 -8.79 16.39
N VAL A 368 3.44 -8.91 17.59
CA VAL A 368 2.71 -9.41 18.77
C VAL A 368 2.34 -8.23 19.64
N TRP A 369 1.06 -8.04 19.89
CA TRP A 369 0.51 -6.85 20.54
C TRP A 369 -0.52 -7.21 21.61
N ASP A 370 -0.67 -6.32 22.58
CA ASP A 370 -1.56 -6.43 23.72
C ASP A 370 -3.02 -6.13 23.36
N THR A 371 -3.93 -7.02 23.74
CA THR A 371 -5.37 -6.92 23.44
C THR A 371 -6.20 -6.27 24.54
N THR A 372 -5.60 -5.88 25.68
CA THR A 372 -6.30 -5.29 26.84
C THR A 372 -6.57 -3.79 26.74
N GLY A 373 -6.24 -3.16 25.61
CA GLY A 373 -6.59 -1.76 25.30
C GLY A 373 -5.40 -0.80 25.17
N ASN A 374 -4.24 -1.12 25.77
CA ASN A 374 -3.03 -0.32 25.59
C ASN A 374 -2.37 -0.52 24.22
N TYR A 375 -2.69 -1.62 23.53
CA TYR A 375 -2.16 -1.99 22.21
C TYR A 375 -0.63 -1.92 22.11
N SER A 376 0.06 -2.18 23.22
CA SER A 376 1.51 -2.14 23.30
C SER A 376 2.13 -3.31 22.53
N LEU A 377 3.26 -3.07 21.87
CA LEU A 377 3.96 -4.09 21.10
C LEU A 377 4.89 -4.89 22.00
N LYS A 378 4.70 -6.21 22.05
CA LYS A 378 5.57 -7.15 22.77
C LYS A 378 6.76 -7.60 21.90
N LEU A 379 6.51 -7.88 20.62
CA LEU A 379 7.53 -8.36 19.68
C LEU A 379 7.25 -7.83 18.27
N GLU A 380 8.33 -7.43 17.58
CA GLU A 380 8.33 -7.19 16.15
C GLU A 380 9.44 -8.02 15.51
N ALA A 381 9.07 -8.92 14.60
CA ALA A 381 10.00 -9.77 13.87
C ALA A 381 9.70 -9.69 12.38
N LYS A 382 10.72 -9.78 11.53
CA LYS A 382 10.57 -9.86 10.08
C LYS A 382 11.13 -11.18 9.54
N PRO A 383 10.43 -12.31 9.75
CA PRO A 383 10.95 -13.62 9.39
C PRO A 383 10.99 -13.87 7.87
N LEU A 384 10.04 -13.32 7.10
CA LEU A 384 9.85 -13.62 5.67
C LEU A 384 9.63 -12.34 4.85
N ALA A 385 9.37 -12.48 3.55
CA ALA A 385 9.03 -11.35 2.67
C ALA A 385 7.54 -11.02 2.70
N ARG A 386 6.68 -12.03 2.82
CA ARG A 386 5.22 -11.91 3.03
C ARG A 386 4.76 -13.03 3.97
N ILE A 387 3.90 -12.71 4.93
CA ILE A 387 3.26 -13.72 5.78
C ILE A 387 1.93 -14.13 5.16
N ASN A 388 1.67 -15.43 5.04
CA ASN A 388 0.38 -15.97 4.63
C ASN A 388 -0.39 -16.53 5.82
N ASP A 389 0.30 -17.16 6.78
CA ASP A 389 -0.34 -17.77 7.93
C ASP A 389 0.61 -17.85 9.15
N LEU A 390 0.01 -17.94 10.34
CA LEU A 390 0.68 -17.99 11.64
C LEU A 390 0.06 -19.09 12.50
N ALA A 391 0.90 -19.96 13.05
CA ALA A 391 0.49 -20.93 14.06
C ALA A 391 1.30 -20.76 15.34
N VAL A 392 0.65 -20.98 16.47
CA VAL A 392 1.24 -20.83 17.79
C VAL A 392 1.01 -22.13 18.55
N ASP A 393 1.95 -22.48 19.42
CA ASP A 393 1.80 -23.61 20.31
C ASP A 393 0.76 -23.37 21.42
N ALA A 394 0.29 -24.45 22.05
CA ALA A 394 -0.67 -24.33 23.16
C ALA A 394 -0.09 -23.62 24.39
N GLU A 395 1.24 -23.58 24.54
CA GLU A 395 1.91 -22.86 25.63
C GLU A 395 2.02 -21.34 25.35
N GLY A 396 1.70 -20.86 24.15
CA GLY A 396 1.78 -19.44 23.77
C GLY A 396 3.20 -18.87 23.71
N LYS A 397 4.21 -19.73 23.60
CA LYS A 397 5.64 -19.37 23.66
C LYS A 397 6.31 -19.41 22.30
N ARG A 398 5.78 -20.19 21.36
CA ARG A 398 6.45 -20.50 20.09
C ARG A 398 5.51 -20.18 18.95
N ILE A 399 6.03 -19.47 17.96
CA ILE A 399 5.28 -19.12 16.76
C ILE A 399 6.00 -19.67 15.54
N VAL A 400 5.19 -20.20 14.62
CA VAL A 400 5.61 -20.58 13.28
C VAL A 400 4.93 -19.65 12.31
N ALA A 401 5.73 -18.93 11.53
CA ALA A 401 5.28 -18.04 10.49
C ALA A 401 5.59 -18.66 9.13
N VAL A 402 4.61 -18.70 8.23
CA VAL A 402 4.77 -19.22 6.87
C VAL A 402 4.28 -18.22 5.84
N GLY A 403 4.83 -18.31 4.64
CA GLY A 403 4.46 -17.45 3.54
C GLY A 403 5.46 -17.50 2.39
N ASP A 404 5.70 -16.35 1.79
CA ASP A 404 6.68 -16.19 0.72
C ASP A 404 7.98 -15.58 1.26
N GLY A 405 9.11 -16.15 0.86
CA GLY A 405 10.40 -15.73 1.35
C GLY A 405 11.56 -16.14 0.44
N ARG A 406 12.60 -15.30 0.44
CA ARG A 406 13.77 -15.47 -0.43
C ARG A 406 14.70 -16.59 0.06
N SER A 407 14.82 -16.76 1.36
CA SER A 407 15.69 -17.73 2.03
C SER A 407 14.97 -19.01 2.46
N GLY A 408 13.64 -19.03 2.39
CA GLY A 408 12.77 -20.12 2.82
C GLY A 408 11.33 -19.65 2.90
N TYR A 409 10.39 -20.59 3.04
CA TYR A 409 8.94 -20.31 3.06
C TYR A 409 8.32 -20.35 4.46
N GLY A 410 9.12 -20.63 5.50
CA GLY A 410 8.67 -20.60 6.87
C GLY A 410 9.80 -20.40 7.86
N ALA A 411 9.47 -19.84 9.01
CA ALA A 411 10.38 -19.62 10.12
C ALA A 411 9.69 -19.95 11.45
N SER A 412 10.44 -20.51 12.40
CA SER A 412 9.96 -20.72 13.77
C SER A 412 10.81 -19.94 14.76
N PHE A 413 10.18 -19.27 15.72
CA PHE A 413 10.86 -18.46 16.72
C PHE A 413 10.07 -18.35 18.04
N ASN A 414 10.76 -17.93 19.09
CA ASN A 414 10.18 -17.70 20.41
C ASN A 414 9.44 -16.36 20.44
N LEU A 415 8.27 -16.35 21.05
CA LEU A 415 7.42 -15.17 21.18
C LEU A 415 7.98 -14.13 22.16
N ASP A 416 8.73 -14.57 23.18
CA ASP A 416 9.28 -13.67 24.19
C ASP A 416 10.61 -13.04 23.75
N THR A 417 11.48 -13.81 23.09
CA THR A 417 12.86 -13.39 22.77
C THR A 417 13.11 -13.15 21.29
N GLY A 418 12.21 -13.60 20.40
CA GLY A 418 12.44 -13.61 18.95
C GLY A 418 13.51 -14.59 18.48
N SER A 419 14.06 -15.43 19.37
CA SER A 419 15.11 -16.39 19.01
C SER A 419 14.57 -17.50 18.11
N SER A 420 15.30 -17.88 17.06
CA SER A 420 14.89 -18.98 16.17
C SER A 420 14.81 -20.33 16.91
N ILE A 421 13.78 -21.13 16.57
CA ILE A 421 13.46 -22.45 17.17
C ILE A 421 13.63 -23.58 16.13
N GLY A 422 14.29 -23.30 15.01
CA GLY A 422 14.46 -24.23 13.90
C GLY A 422 13.88 -23.69 12.60
N GLU A 423 14.05 -24.48 11.55
CA GLU A 423 13.72 -24.10 10.18
C GLU A 423 12.51 -24.89 9.68
N ILE A 424 11.59 -24.21 9.00
CA ILE A 424 10.44 -24.85 8.35
C ILE A 424 10.85 -25.13 6.91
N GLY A 425 11.32 -26.35 6.67
CA GLY A 425 11.77 -26.83 5.35
C GLY A 425 10.87 -27.93 4.78
N GLY A 426 11.06 -28.23 3.49
CA GLY A 426 10.37 -29.32 2.78
C GLY A 426 9.69 -28.87 1.49
N HIS A 427 9.21 -27.63 1.45
CA HIS A 427 8.48 -27.08 0.30
C HIS A 427 9.38 -26.44 -0.76
N SER A 428 8.92 -26.52 -2.01
CA SER A 428 9.58 -25.93 -3.19
C SER A 428 8.93 -24.63 -3.67
N LYS A 429 7.77 -24.28 -3.12
CA LYS A 429 7.00 -23.06 -3.43
C LYS A 429 6.45 -22.45 -2.15
N VAL A 430 5.75 -21.32 -2.31
CA VAL A 430 5.10 -20.57 -1.25
C VAL A 430 4.22 -21.47 -0.38
N VAL A 431 4.29 -21.28 0.92
CA VAL A 431 3.47 -22.00 1.91
C VAL A 431 2.27 -21.13 2.24
N ASN A 432 1.06 -21.70 2.13
CA ASN A 432 -0.20 -20.99 2.26
C ASN A 432 -0.80 -21.10 3.66
N ALA A 433 -0.53 -22.20 4.36
CA ALA A 433 -1.15 -22.49 5.65
C ALA A 433 -0.21 -23.25 6.56
N VAL A 434 -0.37 -23.03 7.86
CA VAL A 434 0.35 -23.73 8.92
C VAL A 434 -0.55 -24.03 10.10
N ALA A 435 -0.38 -25.21 10.69
CA ALA A 435 -1.05 -25.58 11.93
C ALA A 435 -0.07 -26.31 12.87
N MET A 436 -0.28 -26.17 14.18
CA MET A 436 0.53 -26.81 15.20
C MET A 436 -0.32 -27.73 16.06
N LYS A 437 0.27 -28.86 16.47
CA LYS A 437 -0.33 -29.76 17.45
C LYS A 437 -0.23 -29.14 18.83
N GLY A 438 -1.37 -28.92 19.48
CA GLY A 438 -1.44 -28.30 20.81
C GLY A 438 -0.79 -29.14 21.91
N GLN A 439 -0.97 -30.46 21.86
CA GLN A 439 -0.43 -31.39 22.84
C GLN A 439 0.96 -31.91 22.49
N ARG A 440 1.75 -32.27 23.51
CA ARG A 440 3.03 -32.98 23.31
C ARG A 440 2.80 -34.37 22.69
N PRO A 441 3.75 -34.91 21.91
CA PRO A 441 4.94 -34.24 21.41
C PRO A 441 4.55 -33.15 20.37
N PHE A 442 5.28 -32.03 20.35
CA PHE A 442 4.96 -30.93 19.44
C PHE A 442 5.19 -31.31 17.98
N ARG A 443 4.22 -30.95 17.15
CA ARG A 443 4.23 -31.17 15.69
C ARG A 443 3.74 -29.91 15.00
N ALA A 444 4.18 -29.73 13.76
CA ALA A 444 3.64 -28.71 12.89
C ALA A 444 3.39 -29.30 11.51
N VAL A 445 2.41 -28.76 10.81
CA VAL A 445 2.06 -29.15 9.44
C VAL A 445 1.96 -27.90 8.59
N THR A 446 2.46 -27.99 7.36
CA THR A 446 2.41 -26.91 6.38
C THR A 446 1.79 -27.38 5.08
N GLY A 447 1.05 -26.51 4.40
CA GLY A 447 0.48 -26.75 3.07
C GLY A 447 0.94 -25.69 2.06
N SER A 448 1.26 -26.10 0.83
CA SER A 448 1.92 -25.24 -0.17
C SER A 448 1.31 -25.34 -1.58
N ASP A 449 1.67 -24.35 -2.40
CA ASP A 449 1.46 -24.31 -3.86
C ASP A 449 2.22 -25.40 -4.65
N ASP A 450 3.11 -26.14 -3.99
CA ASP A 450 3.75 -27.33 -4.58
C ASP A 450 2.89 -28.60 -4.49
N PHE A 451 1.62 -28.44 -4.10
CA PHE A 451 0.61 -29.49 -3.98
C PHE A 451 0.90 -30.49 -2.85
N SER A 452 1.90 -30.22 -2.01
CA SER A 452 2.27 -31.09 -0.92
C SER A 452 1.86 -30.53 0.44
N THR A 453 1.70 -31.43 1.40
CA THR A 453 1.73 -31.14 2.82
C THR A 453 3.03 -31.65 3.41
N CYS A 454 3.69 -30.87 4.26
CA CYS A 454 4.88 -31.29 4.99
C CYS A 454 4.57 -31.42 6.48
N PHE A 455 5.01 -32.53 7.07
CA PHE A 455 4.92 -32.82 8.48
C PHE A 455 6.27 -32.53 9.16
N LEU A 456 6.24 -31.83 10.30
CA LEU A 456 7.42 -31.39 11.02
C LEU A 456 7.42 -31.88 12.47
N HIS A 457 8.56 -32.40 12.92
CA HIS A 457 8.83 -32.77 14.31
C HIS A 457 9.46 -31.60 15.06
N GLY A 458 8.93 -31.23 16.23
CA GLY A 458 9.50 -30.19 17.09
C GLY A 458 9.50 -30.56 18.57
N VAL A 459 10.30 -29.92 19.43
CA VAL A 459 11.13 -28.70 19.24
C VAL A 459 12.62 -29.06 19.39
N PRO A 460 13.58 -28.58 18.55
CA PRO A 460 13.43 -27.65 17.42
C PRO A 460 12.67 -28.25 16.24
N PHE A 461 11.92 -27.41 15.51
CA PHE A 461 11.15 -27.88 14.35
C PHE A 461 12.07 -28.29 13.21
N LYS A 462 11.85 -29.51 12.70
CA LYS A 462 12.59 -30.11 11.59
C LYS A 462 11.62 -30.88 10.70
N TYR A 463 11.92 -30.87 9.40
CA TYR A 463 11.21 -31.69 8.41
C TYR A 463 11.23 -33.17 8.80
N ALA A 464 10.08 -33.84 8.68
CA ALA A 464 9.93 -35.27 8.95
C ALA A 464 9.47 -36.04 7.70
N SER A 465 8.28 -35.71 7.18
CA SER A 465 7.69 -36.40 6.02
C SER A 465 6.90 -35.44 5.13
N THR A 466 6.55 -35.89 3.93
CA THR A 466 5.72 -35.14 2.97
C THR A 466 4.64 -36.04 2.38
N SER A 467 3.44 -35.51 2.25
CA SER A 467 2.34 -36.14 1.50
C SER A 467 2.09 -35.34 0.22
N ARG A 468 1.95 -36.04 -0.91
CA ARG A 468 1.64 -35.49 -2.24
C ARG A 468 0.32 -36.01 -2.78
N ARG A 469 -0.66 -36.23 -1.90
CA ARG A 469 -1.99 -36.69 -2.31
C ARG A 469 -2.80 -35.60 -3.00
N HIS A 470 -2.60 -34.34 -2.65
CA HIS A 470 -3.24 -33.25 -3.36
C HIS A 470 -2.66 -33.08 -4.76
N THR A 471 -3.54 -32.80 -5.73
CA THR A 471 -3.18 -32.58 -7.14
C THR A 471 -3.12 -31.10 -7.52
N ARG A 472 -3.59 -30.22 -6.62
CA ARG A 472 -3.58 -28.75 -6.76
C ARG A 472 -3.15 -28.09 -5.45
N PHE A 473 -3.13 -26.75 -5.41
CA PHE A 473 -2.62 -25.97 -4.28
C PHE A 473 -3.29 -26.36 -2.96
N VAL A 474 -2.51 -26.57 -1.91
CA VAL A 474 -3.06 -26.77 -0.57
C VAL A 474 -3.31 -25.40 0.04
N GLN A 475 -4.57 -25.11 0.37
CA GLN A 475 -5.03 -23.79 0.78
C GLN A 475 -5.11 -23.64 2.29
N SER A 476 -5.47 -24.71 3.01
CA SER A 476 -5.62 -24.69 4.47
C SER A 476 -5.19 -26.01 5.10
N VAL A 477 -4.68 -25.93 6.31
CA VAL A 477 -4.39 -27.07 7.18
C VAL A 477 -4.87 -26.74 8.60
N ALA A 478 -5.42 -27.72 9.31
CA ALA A 478 -5.88 -27.52 10.68
C ALA A 478 -5.66 -28.79 11.51
N TYR A 479 -5.30 -28.62 12.78
CA TYR A 479 -5.22 -29.71 13.75
C TYR A 479 -6.53 -29.82 14.52
N SER A 480 -6.91 -31.04 14.92
CA SER A 480 -7.92 -31.23 15.95
C SER A 480 -7.41 -30.66 17.29
N PRO A 481 -8.28 -30.16 18.18
CA PRO A 481 -7.86 -29.65 19.50
C PRO A 481 -7.12 -30.71 20.35
N SER A 482 -7.53 -31.97 20.24
CA SER A 482 -6.84 -33.11 20.86
C SER A 482 -5.45 -33.37 20.26
N GLY A 483 -5.21 -32.93 19.02
CA GLY A 483 -4.00 -33.22 18.26
C GLY A 483 -3.92 -34.64 17.73
N ALA A 484 -5.01 -35.42 17.82
CA ALA A 484 -5.08 -36.79 17.31
C ALA A 484 -5.13 -36.86 15.78
N LEU A 485 -5.69 -35.83 15.14
CA LEU A 485 -5.84 -35.73 13.70
C LEU A 485 -5.41 -34.34 13.21
N PHE A 486 -5.04 -34.26 11.93
CA PHE A 486 -5.05 -33.00 11.19
C PHE A 486 -5.71 -33.20 9.83
N ALA A 487 -6.27 -32.12 9.30
CA ALA A 487 -6.88 -32.07 7.99
C ALA A 487 -6.11 -31.14 7.06
N SER A 488 -6.08 -31.45 5.77
CA SER A 488 -5.61 -30.55 4.72
C SER A 488 -6.67 -30.36 3.65
N ALA A 489 -6.86 -29.11 3.21
CA ALA A 489 -7.84 -28.72 2.21
C ALA A 489 -7.13 -28.17 0.96
N GLY A 490 -7.54 -28.67 -0.20
CA GLY A 490 -6.89 -28.38 -1.48
C GLY A 490 -7.80 -27.70 -2.51
N ALA A 491 -7.15 -27.09 -3.50
CA ALA A 491 -7.79 -26.51 -4.67
C ALA A 491 -8.35 -27.56 -5.66
N ASP A 492 -8.07 -28.84 -5.40
CA ASP A 492 -8.61 -30.02 -6.08
C ASP A 492 -9.97 -30.48 -5.53
N GLY A 493 -10.54 -29.74 -4.57
CA GLY A 493 -11.84 -30.07 -3.97
C GLY A 493 -11.76 -31.12 -2.86
N GLN A 494 -10.55 -31.65 -2.59
CA GLN A 494 -10.33 -32.72 -1.63
C GLN A 494 -10.05 -32.15 -0.23
N VAL A 495 -10.53 -32.87 0.79
CA VAL A 495 -10.15 -32.66 2.18
C VAL A 495 -9.64 -33.98 2.74
N LEU A 496 -8.36 -34.02 3.08
CA LEU A 496 -7.65 -35.23 3.48
C LEU A 496 -7.40 -35.23 4.98
N LEU A 497 -7.56 -36.38 5.62
CA LEU A 497 -7.35 -36.59 7.05
C LEU A 497 -6.08 -37.41 7.30
N TYR A 498 -5.34 -37.02 8.33
CA TYR A 498 -4.08 -37.66 8.70
C TYR A 498 -3.99 -37.87 10.21
N ASP A 499 -3.16 -38.81 10.61
CA ASP A 499 -2.76 -38.95 12.01
C ASP A 499 -1.95 -37.74 12.49
N GLY A 500 -2.36 -37.17 13.61
CA GLY A 500 -1.75 -35.98 14.19
C GLY A 500 -0.31 -36.18 14.67
N THR A 501 0.09 -37.42 14.98
CA THR A 501 1.37 -37.76 15.60
C THR A 501 2.36 -38.35 14.59
N THR A 502 1.90 -39.25 13.71
CA THR A 502 2.73 -39.92 12.70
C THR A 502 2.73 -39.22 11.35
N GLY A 503 1.67 -38.46 11.03
CA GLY A 503 1.48 -37.89 9.70
C GLY A 503 1.03 -38.89 8.64
N GLU A 504 0.62 -40.09 9.06
CA GLU A 504 0.09 -41.12 8.18
C GLU A 504 -1.33 -40.77 7.70
N ASP A 505 -1.65 -41.22 6.50
CA ASP A 505 -2.93 -40.97 5.85
C ASP A 505 -4.04 -41.82 6.48
N LYS A 506 -5.16 -41.18 6.84
CA LYS A 506 -6.37 -41.83 7.39
C LYS A 506 -7.57 -41.79 6.46
N GLY A 507 -7.46 -41.15 5.29
CA GLY A 507 -8.52 -41.08 4.31
C GLY A 507 -8.89 -39.65 3.91
N ALA A 508 -10.08 -39.50 3.33
CA ALA A 508 -10.59 -38.25 2.82
C ALA A 508 -12.06 -38.07 3.23
N LEU A 509 -12.48 -36.83 3.40
CA LEU A 509 -13.89 -36.48 3.49
C LEU A 509 -14.45 -36.46 2.06
N VAL A 510 -15.50 -37.24 1.84
CA VAL A 510 -16.07 -37.45 0.50
C VAL A 510 -17.57 -37.23 0.55
N ASP A 511 -18.06 -36.43 -0.39
CA ASP A 511 -19.49 -36.28 -0.64
C ASP A 511 -19.83 -36.87 -2.02
N GLY A 512 -20.88 -37.70 -2.03
CA GLY A 512 -21.41 -38.29 -3.26
C GLY A 512 -21.91 -37.24 -4.24
N GLU A 513 -22.46 -36.12 -3.76
CA GLU A 513 -22.95 -35.03 -4.62
C GLU A 513 -21.82 -34.26 -5.30
N ALA A 514 -20.60 -34.31 -4.76
CA ALA A 514 -19.42 -33.64 -5.29
C ALA A 514 -18.52 -34.58 -6.12
N GLY A 515 -19.05 -35.72 -6.58
CA GLY A 515 -18.35 -36.60 -7.52
C GLY A 515 -17.11 -37.28 -6.95
N GLY A 516 -17.11 -37.62 -5.65
CA GLY A 516 -15.98 -38.27 -4.99
C GLY A 516 -14.95 -37.31 -4.39
N ALA A 517 -15.33 -36.04 -4.19
CA ALA A 517 -14.56 -35.01 -3.50
C ALA A 517 -15.35 -34.43 -2.33
N ALA A 518 -14.73 -33.61 -1.48
CA ALA A 518 -15.45 -32.91 -0.41
C ALA A 518 -16.33 -31.78 -0.98
N HIS A 519 -15.78 -31.06 -1.97
CA HIS A 519 -16.44 -29.97 -2.69
C HIS A 519 -16.25 -30.11 -4.20
N ALA A 520 -17.18 -29.57 -4.99
CA ALA A 520 -17.10 -29.61 -6.45
C ALA A 520 -16.05 -28.66 -7.04
N LYS A 521 -15.59 -27.69 -6.24
CA LYS A 521 -14.56 -26.70 -6.58
C LYS A 521 -13.55 -26.60 -5.44
N THR A 522 -12.58 -25.68 -5.56
CA THR A 522 -11.52 -25.43 -4.57
C THR A 522 -12.05 -25.29 -3.15
N VAL A 523 -11.43 -25.99 -2.19
CA VAL A 523 -11.68 -25.79 -0.75
C VAL A 523 -10.67 -24.79 -0.21
N PHE A 524 -11.17 -23.67 0.33
CA PHE A 524 -10.32 -22.58 0.82
C PHE A 524 -9.98 -22.70 2.30
N ALA A 525 -10.88 -23.25 3.11
CA ALA A 525 -10.69 -23.32 4.55
C ALA A 525 -11.19 -24.63 5.14
N VAL A 526 -10.52 -25.04 6.23
CA VAL A 526 -10.87 -26.18 7.05
C VAL A 526 -10.63 -25.81 8.51
N SER A 527 -11.58 -26.12 9.40
CA SER A 527 -11.45 -25.94 10.84
C SER A 527 -12.12 -27.08 11.60
N PHE A 528 -11.55 -27.46 12.75
CA PHE A 528 -12.13 -28.44 13.65
C PHE A 528 -13.00 -27.75 14.71
N SER A 529 -14.07 -28.42 15.14
CA SER A 529 -14.83 -28.03 16.33
C SER A 529 -13.98 -28.15 17.60
N GLY A 530 -14.39 -27.47 18.67
CA GLY A 530 -13.65 -27.44 19.95
C GLY A 530 -13.51 -28.80 20.64
N ASP A 531 -14.44 -29.72 20.39
CA ASP A 531 -14.40 -31.12 20.83
C ASP A 531 -13.66 -32.05 19.84
N GLY A 532 -13.42 -31.58 18.61
CA GLY A 532 -12.72 -32.32 17.55
C GLY A 532 -13.54 -33.42 16.87
N THR A 533 -14.84 -33.50 17.15
CA THR A 533 -15.76 -34.51 16.57
C THR A 533 -16.24 -34.12 15.18
N THR A 534 -16.25 -32.82 14.87
CA THR A 534 -16.71 -32.31 13.57
C THR A 534 -15.67 -31.42 12.90
N VAL A 535 -15.77 -31.33 11.58
CA VAL A 535 -14.93 -30.48 10.74
C VAL A 535 -15.82 -29.59 9.88
N ALA A 536 -15.48 -28.31 9.76
CA ALA A 536 -16.13 -27.39 8.85
C ALA A 536 -15.22 -27.09 7.65
N THR A 537 -15.78 -27.13 6.44
CA THR A 537 -15.08 -26.84 5.19
C THR A 537 -15.82 -25.78 4.40
N SER A 538 -15.08 -24.91 3.72
CA SER A 538 -15.64 -23.80 2.94
C SER A 538 -15.02 -23.76 1.55
N GLY A 539 -15.87 -23.70 0.52
CA GLY A 539 -15.48 -23.90 -0.88
C GLY A 539 -15.86 -22.78 -1.85
N ALA A 540 -15.19 -22.80 -2.99
CA ALA A 540 -15.47 -21.96 -4.16
C ALA A 540 -16.77 -22.35 -4.90
N ASP A 541 -17.43 -23.42 -4.47
CA ASP A 541 -18.77 -23.83 -4.91
C ASP A 541 -19.90 -23.07 -4.18
N GLY A 542 -19.53 -22.08 -3.35
CA GLY A 542 -20.47 -21.23 -2.62
C GLY A 542 -21.10 -21.93 -1.42
N ARG A 543 -20.52 -23.06 -0.99
CA ARG A 543 -21.04 -23.88 0.10
C ARG A 543 -20.07 -23.97 1.27
N THR A 544 -20.64 -24.03 2.46
CA THR A 544 -19.95 -24.45 3.68
C THR A 544 -20.57 -25.76 4.14
N LYS A 545 -19.74 -26.75 4.47
CA LYS A 545 -20.18 -28.08 4.89
C LYS A 545 -19.65 -28.40 6.28
N LEU A 546 -20.49 -29.03 7.08
CA LEU A 546 -20.12 -29.63 8.36
C LEU A 546 -20.04 -31.14 8.19
N TRP A 547 -18.97 -31.73 8.71
CA TRP A 547 -18.66 -33.14 8.56
C TRP A 547 -18.51 -33.79 9.94
N ASP A 548 -18.98 -35.02 10.05
CA ASP A 548 -18.59 -35.89 11.14
C ASP A 548 -17.23 -36.53 10.82
N VAL A 549 -16.30 -36.45 11.77
CA VAL A 549 -14.92 -36.94 11.59
C VAL A 549 -14.86 -38.46 11.62
N GLU A 550 -15.71 -39.13 12.40
CA GLU A 550 -15.67 -40.58 12.54
C GLU A 550 -16.26 -41.29 11.33
N SER A 551 -17.45 -40.87 10.89
CA SER A 551 -18.11 -41.45 9.71
C SER A 551 -17.60 -40.90 8.38
N GLY A 552 -17.00 -39.70 8.39
CA GLY A 552 -16.59 -38.99 7.17
C GLY A 552 -17.75 -38.45 6.33
N THR A 553 -18.97 -38.43 6.88
CA THR A 553 -20.18 -37.99 6.18
C THR A 553 -20.50 -36.52 6.44
N VAL A 554 -21.24 -35.90 5.50
CA VAL A 554 -21.76 -34.54 5.65
C VAL A 554 -22.94 -34.55 6.61
N LEU A 555 -22.86 -33.74 7.67
CA LEU A 555 -23.94 -33.51 8.62
C LEU A 555 -24.86 -32.38 8.17
N GLN A 556 -24.29 -31.31 7.60
CA GLN A 556 -25.03 -30.11 7.22
C GLN A 556 -24.32 -29.41 6.05
N THR A 557 -25.10 -28.82 5.14
CA THR A 557 -24.60 -27.98 4.05
C THR A 557 -25.35 -26.66 4.06
N TRP A 558 -24.61 -25.55 4.05
CA TRP A 558 -25.14 -24.20 3.87
C TRP A 558 -24.77 -23.66 2.49
N SER A 559 -25.73 -23.01 1.83
CA SER A 559 -25.55 -22.28 0.57
C SER A 559 -25.93 -20.81 0.75
N PHE A 560 -25.23 -19.92 0.05
CA PHE A 560 -25.42 -18.47 0.17
C PHE A 560 -25.72 -17.85 -1.19
N ASP A 561 -26.88 -17.20 -1.31
CA ASP A 561 -27.30 -16.52 -2.54
C ASP A 561 -26.97 -15.03 -2.44
N GLU A 562 -25.75 -14.65 -2.86
CA GLU A 562 -25.25 -13.26 -2.82
C GLU A 562 -25.28 -12.57 -4.21
N GLY A 563 -26.15 -13.03 -5.10
CA GLY A 563 -26.40 -12.46 -6.43
C GLY A 563 -25.39 -12.83 -7.52
N ASP A 564 -24.11 -12.99 -7.19
CA ASP A 564 -23.05 -13.46 -8.10
C ASP A 564 -22.37 -14.73 -7.57
N ASP A 565 -22.11 -15.68 -8.46
CA ASP A 565 -21.40 -16.95 -8.21
C ASP A 565 -19.99 -16.73 -7.65
N VAL A 566 -19.37 -15.58 -7.95
CA VAL A 566 -18.04 -15.23 -7.41
C VAL A 566 -18.17 -14.65 -6.01
N ALA A 567 -19.18 -13.81 -5.78
CA ALA A 567 -19.43 -13.18 -4.48
C ALA A 567 -19.77 -14.22 -3.42
N SER A 568 -20.54 -15.26 -3.77
CA SER A 568 -20.98 -16.33 -2.86
C SER A 568 -19.88 -17.32 -2.45
N GLN A 569 -18.70 -17.27 -3.05
CA GLN A 569 -17.60 -18.21 -2.74
C GLN A 569 -17.15 -18.07 -1.29
N GLN A 570 -17.02 -19.19 -0.57
CA GLN A 570 -16.65 -19.18 0.84
C GLN A 570 -15.14 -19.35 1.00
N VAL A 571 -14.43 -18.27 1.35
CA VAL A 571 -12.96 -18.16 1.30
C VAL A 571 -12.25 -18.38 2.65
N GLY A 572 -13.01 -18.44 3.75
CA GLY A 572 -12.47 -18.60 5.10
C GLY A 572 -13.50 -19.21 6.04
N ASN A 573 -13.05 -19.94 7.07
CA ASN A 573 -13.92 -20.38 8.16
C ASN A 573 -13.17 -20.54 9.49
N THR A 574 -13.91 -20.49 10.59
CA THR A 574 -13.42 -20.83 11.93
C THR A 574 -14.58 -21.15 12.86
N PHE A 575 -14.41 -22.12 13.75
CA PHE A 575 -15.29 -22.28 14.90
C PHE A 575 -15.00 -21.21 15.95
N ALA A 576 -16.06 -20.72 16.59
CA ALA A 576 -16.01 -19.78 17.69
C ALA A 576 -17.01 -20.22 18.76
N GLY A 577 -16.50 -20.93 19.76
CA GLY A 577 -17.34 -21.65 20.70
C GLY A 577 -18.14 -22.74 19.97
N THR A 578 -19.47 -22.67 20.09
CA THR A 578 -20.40 -23.61 19.44
C THR A 578 -20.82 -23.16 18.04
N SER A 579 -20.64 -21.89 17.70
CA SER A 579 -21.01 -21.34 16.39
C SER A 579 -19.86 -21.47 15.40
N LEU A 580 -20.21 -21.63 14.13
CA LEU A 580 -19.28 -21.64 13.01
C LEU A 580 -19.38 -20.29 12.28
N VAL A 581 -18.24 -19.69 11.93
CA VAL A 581 -18.21 -18.47 11.12
C VAL A 581 -17.60 -18.78 9.77
N SER A 582 -18.31 -18.45 8.69
CA SER A 582 -17.88 -18.61 7.30
C SER A 582 -17.75 -17.22 6.65
N LEU A 583 -16.67 -16.99 5.91
CA LEU A 583 -16.43 -15.75 5.18
C LEU A 583 -16.72 -15.93 3.69
N SER A 584 -17.64 -15.13 3.19
CA SER A 584 -17.92 -14.99 1.77
C SER A 584 -16.89 -14.10 1.07
N PHE A 585 -16.67 -14.28 -0.23
CA PHE A 585 -15.77 -13.45 -1.02
C PHE A 585 -16.23 -12.00 -1.06
N SER A 586 -17.54 -11.75 -0.98
CA SER A 586 -18.13 -10.42 -0.81
C SER A 586 -17.74 -9.71 0.51
N GLY A 587 -17.13 -10.44 1.46
CA GLY A 587 -16.73 -9.91 2.77
C GLY A 587 -17.78 -10.09 3.85
N THR A 588 -18.93 -10.67 3.52
CA THR A 588 -19.96 -11.02 4.49
C THR A 588 -19.49 -12.19 5.34
N LEU A 589 -19.62 -12.06 6.66
CA LEU A 589 -19.34 -13.14 7.62
C LEU A 589 -20.66 -13.77 8.06
N HIS A 590 -20.89 -15.01 7.64
CA HIS A 590 -22.06 -15.80 8.01
C HIS A 590 -21.80 -16.54 9.32
N VAL A 591 -22.62 -16.27 10.32
CA VAL A 591 -22.64 -16.99 11.60
C VAL A 591 -23.64 -18.12 11.49
N LEU A 592 -23.14 -19.34 11.61
CA LEU A 592 -23.84 -20.59 11.39
C LEU A 592 -23.96 -21.34 12.72
N ASP A 593 -25.13 -21.93 12.94
CA ASP A 593 -25.34 -22.87 14.03
C ASP A 593 -25.39 -24.28 13.44
N PRO A 594 -24.57 -25.24 13.93
CA PRO A 594 -24.66 -26.63 13.48
C PRO A 594 -26.08 -27.21 13.50
N SER A 595 -26.93 -26.81 14.46
CA SER A 595 -28.34 -27.26 14.54
C SER A 595 -29.28 -26.63 13.51
N SER A 596 -28.92 -25.50 12.90
CA SER A 596 -29.79 -24.74 12.00
C SER A 596 -29.31 -24.83 10.55
N PRO A 597 -30.21 -25.13 9.59
CA PRO A 597 -29.86 -25.12 8.17
C PRO A 597 -29.75 -23.69 7.60
N THR A 598 -30.25 -22.68 8.32
CA THR A 598 -30.13 -21.26 7.93
C THR A 598 -29.10 -20.54 8.78
N PRO A 599 -28.37 -19.55 8.21
CA PRO A 599 -27.46 -18.73 8.99
C PRO A 599 -28.22 -17.95 10.06
N ILE A 600 -27.67 -17.90 11.27
CA ILE A 600 -28.23 -17.14 12.39
C ILE A 600 -28.16 -15.64 12.08
N ARG A 601 -27.03 -15.21 11.51
CA ARG A 601 -26.69 -13.82 11.27
C ARG A 601 -25.68 -13.69 10.14
N ALA A 602 -25.81 -12.64 9.35
CA ALA A 602 -24.79 -12.21 8.40
C ALA A 602 -24.22 -10.87 8.87
N LEU A 603 -22.91 -10.80 9.14
CA LEU A 603 -22.22 -9.55 9.46
C LEU A 603 -21.68 -8.97 8.15
N VAL A 604 -22.22 -7.82 7.76
CA VAL A 604 -21.86 -7.12 6.53
C VAL A 604 -20.95 -5.94 6.83
N GLY A 605 -20.01 -5.64 5.93
CA GLY A 605 -19.13 -4.49 6.04
C GLY A 605 -18.46 -4.17 4.70
N HIS A 606 -17.81 -3.02 4.63
CA HIS A 606 -17.03 -2.63 3.46
C HIS A 606 -15.70 -3.38 3.42
N GLN A 607 -15.32 -3.87 2.24
CA GLN A 607 -13.99 -4.44 2.00
C GLN A 607 -13.01 -3.42 1.44
N ASN A 608 -13.53 -2.36 0.81
CA ASN A 608 -12.78 -1.34 0.11
C ASN A 608 -12.85 -0.01 0.88
N PRO A 609 -11.96 0.96 0.55
CA PRO A 609 -12.05 2.33 1.05
C PRO A 609 -13.47 2.89 0.92
N VAL A 610 -14.00 3.42 2.01
CA VAL A 610 -15.29 4.14 1.98
C VAL A 610 -15.02 5.54 1.43
N THR A 611 -15.66 5.88 0.32
CA THR A 611 -15.41 7.12 -0.43
C THR A 611 -16.55 8.12 -0.30
N ALA A 612 -17.75 7.66 0.02
CA ALA A 612 -18.95 8.47 0.14
C ALA A 612 -19.70 8.16 1.44
N LEU A 613 -20.32 9.18 2.04
CA LEU A 613 -21.04 9.09 3.30
C LEU A 613 -22.23 10.05 3.29
N ALA A 614 -23.43 9.55 3.57
CA ALA A 614 -24.64 10.34 3.77
C ALA A 614 -25.31 9.99 5.10
N VAL A 615 -25.87 10.99 5.74
CA VAL A 615 -26.52 10.87 7.05
C VAL A 615 -27.93 11.44 6.93
N ALA A 616 -28.92 10.74 7.49
CA ALA A 616 -30.31 11.23 7.52
C ALA A 616 -30.46 12.37 8.54
N ALA A 617 -30.12 13.60 8.16
CA ALA A 617 -30.20 14.76 9.04
C ALA A 617 -31.67 15.15 9.34
N PRO A 618 -31.96 15.81 10.49
CA PRO A 618 -31.01 16.26 11.52
C PRO A 618 -30.69 15.24 12.62
N ASN A 619 -31.61 14.32 12.94
CA ASN A 619 -31.42 13.26 13.93
C ASN A 619 -31.38 11.92 13.21
N ALA A 620 -30.18 11.47 12.87
CA ALA A 620 -30.03 10.30 12.02
C ALA A 620 -30.19 9.00 12.79
N ASP A 621 -31.16 8.21 12.35
CA ASP A 621 -31.31 6.80 12.73
C ASP A 621 -30.45 5.88 11.84
N ALA A 622 -29.96 6.38 10.70
CA ALA A 622 -29.17 5.60 9.76
C ALA A 622 -28.15 6.44 8.99
N VAL A 623 -27.06 5.79 8.61
CA VAL A 623 -25.96 6.30 7.78
C VAL A 623 -25.82 5.42 6.56
N LEU A 624 -25.74 6.04 5.38
CA LEU A 624 -25.40 5.35 4.14
C LEU A 624 -23.95 5.63 3.78
N SER A 625 -23.28 4.60 3.28
CA SER A 625 -21.85 4.64 2.99
C SER A 625 -21.56 3.89 1.70
N GLY A 626 -20.78 4.50 0.83
CA GLY A 626 -20.42 3.97 -0.48
C GLY A 626 -18.92 3.69 -0.55
N ASP A 627 -18.55 2.56 -1.14
CA ASP A 627 -17.15 2.16 -1.30
C ASP A 627 -16.59 2.44 -2.71
N SER A 628 -15.28 2.22 -2.86
CA SER A 628 -14.60 2.40 -4.15
C SER A 628 -14.92 1.31 -5.19
N ALA A 629 -15.64 0.23 -4.83
CA ALA A 629 -16.06 -0.82 -5.75
C ALA A 629 -17.51 -0.66 -6.22
N GLY A 630 -18.27 0.25 -5.63
CA GLY A 630 -19.65 0.55 -6.02
C GLY A 630 -20.71 -0.02 -5.07
N ARG A 631 -20.29 -0.65 -3.97
CA ARG A 631 -21.17 -1.18 -2.93
C ARG A 631 -21.63 -0.05 -2.02
N VAL A 632 -22.92 -0.05 -1.70
CA VAL A 632 -23.52 0.87 -0.74
C VAL A 632 -24.10 0.07 0.43
N LEU A 633 -23.77 0.48 1.65
CA LEU A 633 -24.27 -0.11 2.89
C LEU A 633 -25.04 0.93 3.70
N ALA A 634 -26.14 0.50 4.29
CA ALA A 634 -26.91 1.24 5.27
C ALA A 634 -26.57 0.74 6.68
N THR A 635 -26.26 1.65 7.58
CA THR A 635 -25.86 1.39 8.97
C THR A 635 -26.83 2.08 9.90
N GLY A 636 -27.55 1.32 10.73
CA GLY A 636 -28.41 1.86 11.77
C GLY A 636 -27.59 2.46 12.91
N LEU A 637 -27.95 3.67 13.34
CA LEU A 637 -27.40 4.36 14.50
C LEU A 637 -28.35 4.18 15.69
N GLY A 638 -28.02 3.29 16.61
CA GLY A 638 -28.77 3.09 17.85
C GLY A 638 -28.53 4.20 18.88
N GLY A 639 -29.30 4.15 19.98
CA GLY A 639 -29.12 5.05 21.13
C GLY A 639 -27.76 4.84 21.80
N LYS A 640 -27.08 5.93 22.20
CA LYS A 640 -25.73 5.95 22.82
C LYS A 640 -24.58 5.39 21.96
N GLY A 641 -24.65 5.55 20.62
CA GLY A 641 -23.50 5.29 19.74
C GLY A 641 -23.24 3.81 19.44
N ALA A 642 -24.17 2.91 19.81
CA ALA A 642 -24.16 1.53 19.36
C ALA A 642 -24.63 1.46 17.89
N VAL A 643 -23.90 0.72 17.06
CA VAL A 643 -24.33 0.38 15.70
C VAL A 643 -25.19 -0.88 15.80
N GLU A 644 -26.47 -0.80 15.45
CA GLU A 644 -27.42 -1.91 15.63
C GLU A 644 -27.33 -2.92 14.48
N GLU A 645 -27.53 -2.46 13.24
CA GLU A 645 -27.58 -3.33 12.07
C GLU A 645 -26.94 -2.68 10.85
N VAL A 646 -26.10 -3.44 10.14
CA VAL A 646 -25.49 -3.04 8.88
C VAL A 646 -26.07 -3.93 7.79
N ALA A 647 -26.79 -3.33 6.84
CA ALA A 647 -27.39 -4.02 5.72
C ALA A 647 -26.80 -3.52 4.40
N ALA A 648 -26.64 -4.43 3.44
CA ALA A 648 -26.34 -4.05 2.07
C ALA A 648 -27.61 -3.56 1.38
N VAL A 649 -27.52 -2.40 0.72
CA VAL A 649 -28.63 -1.86 -0.08
C VAL A 649 -28.82 -2.79 -1.28
N LYS A 650 -30.01 -3.36 -1.42
CA LYS A 650 -30.34 -4.32 -2.48
C LYS A 650 -30.49 -3.62 -3.82
N GLY A 651 -30.25 -4.37 -4.89
CA GLY A 651 -30.37 -3.90 -6.27
C GLY A 651 -29.00 -3.66 -6.92
N HIS A 652 -29.02 -3.08 -8.11
CA HIS A 652 -27.82 -2.87 -8.90
C HIS A 652 -27.12 -1.57 -8.49
N GLY A 653 -26.08 -1.70 -7.66
CA GLY A 653 -25.19 -0.61 -7.28
C GLY A 653 -24.37 -0.03 -8.44
N HIS A 654 -23.32 0.72 -8.13
CA HIS A 654 -22.46 1.33 -9.15
C HIS A 654 -21.42 0.33 -9.69
N LYS A 655 -20.99 0.49 -10.94
CA LYS A 655 -19.90 -0.31 -11.54
C LYS A 655 -18.55 0.37 -11.34
N GLY A 656 -18.16 0.60 -10.10
CA GLY A 656 -16.92 1.30 -9.74
C GLY A 656 -17.14 2.27 -8.58
N LEU A 657 -16.18 3.18 -8.38
CA LEU A 657 -16.14 4.07 -7.22
C LEU A 657 -17.41 4.89 -7.06
N VAL A 658 -18.02 4.83 -5.87
CA VAL A 658 -19.08 5.77 -5.46
C VAL A 658 -18.42 7.09 -5.07
N VAL A 659 -18.68 8.14 -5.86
CA VAL A 659 -18.04 9.45 -5.71
C VAL A 659 -18.61 10.18 -4.52
N ASP A 660 -19.95 10.26 -4.45
CA ASP A 660 -20.62 10.94 -3.36
C ASP A 660 -22.04 10.41 -3.16
N LEU A 661 -22.55 10.63 -1.95
CA LEU A 661 -23.88 10.21 -1.47
C LEU A 661 -24.49 11.38 -0.71
N VAL A 662 -25.73 11.75 -1.02
CA VAL A 662 -26.43 12.85 -0.33
C VAL A 662 -27.90 12.53 -0.10
N GLN A 663 -28.47 13.08 0.98
CA GLN A 663 -29.89 12.97 1.31
C GLN A 663 -30.75 13.93 0.46
N THR A 664 -31.96 13.49 0.09
CA THR A 664 -32.99 14.32 -0.55
C THR A 664 -33.99 14.85 0.47
N GLN A 665 -34.72 15.91 0.11
CA GLN A 665 -35.75 16.50 0.97
C GLN A 665 -36.87 15.49 1.34
N GLU A 666 -37.19 14.56 0.43
CA GLU A 666 -38.20 13.51 0.63
C GLU A 666 -37.74 12.38 1.59
N GLY A 667 -36.51 12.46 2.14
CA GLY A 667 -35.95 11.45 3.03
C GLY A 667 -35.28 10.27 2.32
N GLY A 668 -35.20 10.31 0.98
CA GLY A 668 -34.41 9.38 0.18
C GLY A 668 -32.94 9.80 0.05
N PHE A 669 -32.18 9.07 -0.75
CA PHE A 669 -30.76 9.35 -1.01
C PHE A 669 -30.48 9.31 -2.51
N VAL A 670 -29.42 10.01 -2.91
CA VAL A 670 -28.88 10.00 -4.27
C VAL A 670 -27.39 9.68 -4.21
N SER A 671 -26.96 8.76 -5.07
CA SER A 671 -25.57 8.38 -5.25
C SER A 671 -25.07 8.71 -6.64
N THR A 672 -23.77 8.97 -6.73
CA THR A 672 -23.06 9.16 -8.01
C THR A 672 -21.84 8.25 -8.06
N GLY A 673 -21.50 7.75 -9.24
CA GLY A 673 -20.38 6.82 -9.40
C GLY A 673 -19.57 7.08 -10.66
N PHE A 674 -18.39 6.44 -10.73
CA PHE A 674 -17.53 6.43 -11.93
C PHE A 674 -18.08 5.60 -13.10
N ASP A 675 -19.31 5.10 -12.98
CA ASP A 675 -20.10 4.57 -14.08
C ASP A 675 -20.88 5.67 -14.82
N ASP A 676 -20.56 6.94 -14.56
CA ASP A 676 -21.14 8.14 -15.17
C ASP A 676 -22.66 8.24 -15.00
N VAL A 677 -23.18 7.71 -13.89
CA VAL A 677 -24.62 7.67 -13.59
C VAL A 677 -24.90 8.22 -12.20
N VAL A 678 -26.01 8.95 -12.09
CA VAL A 678 -26.67 9.33 -10.83
C VAL A 678 -27.81 8.34 -10.59
N LYS A 679 -27.87 7.75 -9.39
CA LYS A 679 -28.93 6.81 -8.97
C LYS A 679 -29.64 7.32 -7.73
N SER A 680 -30.96 7.19 -7.68
CA SER A 680 -31.70 7.38 -6.43
C SER A 680 -31.83 6.05 -5.68
N LEU A 681 -31.81 6.12 -4.36
CA LEU A 681 -31.88 4.95 -3.49
C LEU A 681 -32.58 5.30 -2.18
N THR A 682 -33.19 4.27 -1.59
CA THR A 682 -33.74 4.30 -0.24
C THR A 682 -32.75 3.64 0.72
N LYS A 683 -33.11 3.52 2.00
CA LYS A 683 -32.28 2.80 2.98
C LYS A 683 -32.06 1.33 2.59
N ASP A 684 -33.03 0.72 1.91
CA ASP A 684 -33.04 -0.72 1.67
C ASP A 684 -32.75 -1.08 0.21
N GLU A 685 -33.19 -0.26 -0.74
CA GLU A 685 -33.16 -0.61 -2.17
C GLU A 685 -32.76 0.56 -3.08
N PHE A 686 -31.99 0.25 -4.13
CA PHE A 686 -31.76 1.13 -5.27
C PHE A 686 -33.02 1.25 -6.12
N SER A 687 -33.34 2.47 -6.56
CA SER A 687 -34.40 2.66 -7.54
C SER A 687 -33.95 2.21 -8.94
N SER A 688 -34.91 1.92 -9.81
CA SER A 688 -34.64 1.60 -11.22
C SER A 688 -34.32 2.85 -12.06
N SER A 689 -34.56 4.06 -11.54
CA SER A 689 -34.32 5.29 -12.25
C SER A 689 -32.83 5.66 -12.24
N THR A 690 -32.28 5.89 -13.42
CA THR A 690 -30.88 6.25 -13.61
C THR A 690 -30.80 7.49 -14.48
N LEU A 691 -29.98 8.45 -14.08
CA LEU A 691 -29.72 9.68 -14.84
C LEU A 691 -28.25 9.66 -15.31
N PRO A 692 -27.98 9.58 -16.61
CA PRO A 692 -26.62 9.64 -17.13
C PRO A 692 -26.03 11.04 -16.95
N THR A 693 -24.74 11.09 -16.69
CA THR A 693 -23.96 12.32 -16.59
C THR A 693 -23.25 12.61 -17.91
N SER A 694 -22.97 13.88 -18.20
CA SER A 694 -22.27 14.33 -19.41
C SER A 694 -20.77 14.00 -19.39
N SER A 695 -20.18 13.86 -18.20
CA SER A 695 -18.77 13.55 -17.96
C SER A 695 -18.60 12.95 -16.57
N GLN A 696 -17.39 12.47 -16.25
CA GLN A 696 -17.11 11.82 -14.97
C GLN A 696 -17.51 12.71 -13.76
N PRO A 697 -18.41 12.25 -12.86
CA PRO A 697 -18.83 13.01 -11.68
C PRO A 697 -17.69 13.16 -10.67
N LYS A 698 -17.64 14.31 -10.00
CA LYS A 698 -16.60 14.68 -9.02
C LYS A 698 -17.16 14.97 -7.64
N ALA A 699 -18.34 15.58 -7.55
CA ALA A 699 -19.02 15.84 -6.29
C ALA A 699 -20.53 15.92 -6.47
N LEU A 700 -21.26 15.58 -5.42
CA LEU A 700 -22.70 15.79 -5.28
C LEU A 700 -22.96 16.58 -4.00
N ALA A 701 -23.81 17.59 -4.04
CA ALA A 701 -24.24 18.33 -2.85
C ALA A 701 -25.77 18.48 -2.84
N SER A 702 -26.36 18.59 -1.64
CA SER A 702 -27.78 18.94 -1.49
C SER A 702 -27.98 19.99 -0.41
N ALA A 703 -29.10 20.69 -0.54
CA ALA A 703 -29.61 21.62 0.46
C ALA A 703 -30.73 20.99 1.32
N ALA A 704 -30.80 19.65 1.39
CA ALA A 704 -31.77 18.97 2.24
C ALA A 704 -31.44 19.18 3.73
N PRO A 705 -32.45 19.29 4.62
CA PRO A 705 -33.89 19.15 4.36
C PRO A 705 -34.61 20.43 3.91
N SER A 706 -33.93 21.58 3.87
CA SER A 706 -34.53 22.89 3.66
C SER A 706 -34.96 23.18 2.22
N SER A 707 -34.28 22.60 1.22
CA SER A 707 -34.60 22.78 -0.19
C SER A 707 -34.44 21.47 -0.98
N PRO A 708 -35.25 21.24 -2.04
CA PRO A 708 -35.11 20.07 -2.92
C PRO A 708 -33.93 20.17 -3.90
N ALA A 709 -33.19 21.30 -3.91
CA ALA A 709 -32.09 21.52 -4.83
C ALA A 709 -30.91 20.57 -4.56
N LEU A 710 -30.44 19.94 -5.65
CA LEU A 710 -29.25 19.10 -5.71
C LEU A 710 -28.27 19.73 -6.71
N LEU A 711 -26.97 19.63 -6.43
CA LEU A 711 -25.91 20.12 -7.30
C LEU A 711 -25.00 18.96 -7.69
N LEU A 712 -24.88 18.73 -8.99
CA LEU A 712 -23.96 17.77 -9.56
C LEU A 712 -22.80 18.52 -10.22
N ALA A 713 -21.59 18.25 -9.76
CA ALA A 713 -20.38 18.69 -10.44
C ALA A 713 -19.72 17.51 -11.15
N ALA A 714 -19.69 17.57 -12.47
CA ALA A 714 -18.95 16.67 -13.32
C ALA A 714 -17.68 17.35 -13.84
N SER A 715 -16.74 16.57 -14.38
CA SER A 715 -15.39 17.06 -14.69
C SER A 715 -15.38 18.27 -15.63
N SER A 716 -16.34 18.36 -16.56
CA SER A 716 -16.44 19.44 -17.55
C SER A 716 -17.71 20.31 -17.43
N SER A 717 -18.66 19.95 -16.58
CA SER A 717 -19.94 20.66 -16.49
C SER A 717 -20.56 20.52 -15.09
N ALA A 718 -21.28 21.56 -14.65
CA ALA A 718 -22.11 21.49 -13.46
C ALA A 718 -23.59 21.63 -13.82
N SER A 719 -24.45 20.89 -13.13
CA SER A 719 -25.89 20.96 -13.31
C SER A 719 -26.63 20.93 -11.98
N LEU A 720 -27.73 21.67 -11.90
CA LEU A 720 -28.69 21.62 -10.81
C LEU A 720 -29.72 20.54 -11.11
N LEU A 721 -29.92 19.65 -10.15
CA LEU A 721 -30.87 18.55 -10.21
C LEU A 721 -32.03 18.82 -9.25
N SER A 722 -33.20 18.30 -9.59
CA SER A 722 -34.36 18.24 -8.70
C SER A 722 -34.76 16.78 -8.51
N SER A 723 -34.99 16.38 -7.25
CA SER A 723 -35.56 15.09 -6.92
C SER A 723 -37.07 15.25 -6.66
N SER A 724 -37.89 14.58 -7.47
CA SER A 724 -39.34 14.49 -7.22
C SER A 724 -39.80 13.04 -7.38
N SER A 725 -40.51 12.52 -6.39
CA SER A 725 -41.10 11.17 -6.40
C SER A 725 -40.08 10.05 -6.69
N GLY A 726 -38.89 10.12 -6.07
CA GLY A 726 -37.85 9.11 -6.24
C GLY A 726 -37.12 9.11 -7.59
N SER A 727 -37.44 10.02 -8.50
CA SER A 727 -36.72 10.24 -9.76
C SER A 727 -35.90 11.53 -9.70
N VAL A 728 -34.73 11.53 -10.33
CA VAL A 728 -33.84 12.70 -10.40
C VAL A 728 -33.81 13.21 -11.83
N SER A 729 -34.08 14.49 -12.02
CA SER A 729 -34.05 15.16 -13.33
C SER A 729 -33.13 16.38 -13.31
N SER A 730 -32.47 16.65 -14.44
CA SER A 730 -31.63 17.84 -14.63
C SER A 730 -32.50 19.06 -14.94
N THR A 731 -32.32 20.15 -14.20
CA THR A 731 -33.11 21.38 -14.36
C THR A 731 -32.36 22.46 -15.15
N THR A 732 -31.15 22.82 -14.71
CA THR A 732 -30.37 23.91 -15.29
C THR A 732 -28.88 23.57 -15.29
N GLU A 733 -28.17 23.95 -16.35
CA GLU A 733 -26.72 23.85 -16.42
C GLU A 733 -26.06 25.14 -15.93
N LEU A 734 -25.04 25.01 -15.10
CA LEU A 734 -24.25 26.12 -14.58
C LEU A 734 -23.03 26.32 -15.48
N ALA A 735 -23.12 27.26 -16.40
CA ALA A 735 -22.03 27.58 -17.32
C ALA A 735 -20.91 28.34 -16.60
N LEU A 736 -19.70 27.78 -16.61
CA LEU A 736 -18.51 28.46 -16.10
C LEU A 736 -18.18 29.71 -16.93
N PRO A 737 -17.65 30.78 -16.31
CA PRO A 737 -17.18 31.95 -17.05
C PRO A 737 -16.13 31.58 -18.11
N SER A 738 -16.06 32.32 -19.20
CA SER A 738 -15.13 32.07 -20.32
C SER A 738 -13.65 31.97 -19.92
N ALA A 739 -13.26 32.64 -18.82
CA ALA A 739 -11.91 32.57 -18.27
C ALA A 739 -11.55 31.21 -17.64
N SER A 740 -12.55 30.41 -17.26
CA SER A 740 -12.40 29.12 -16.58
C SER A 740 -13.19 28.01 -17.30
N SER A 741 -13.58 28.22 -18.56
CA SER A 741 -14.40 27.26 -19.33
C SER A 741 -13.67 25.97 -19.73
N SER A 742 -12.34 25.95 -19.60
CA SER A 742 -11.51 24.75 -19.81
C SER A 742 -11.03 24.11 -18.50
N ALA A 743 -11.38 24.71 -17.37
CA ALA A 743 -10.99 24.24 -16.04
C ALA A 743 -11.84 23.04 -15.63
N SER A 744 -11.23 22.08 -14.92
CA SER A 744 -11.96 20.92 -14.40
C SER A 744 -12.52 21.20 -13.02
N LEU A 745 -13.77 20.79 -12.79
CA LEU A 745 -14.41 20.91 -11.48
C LEU A 745 -13.83 19.91 -10.48
N LEU A 746 -13.59 20.37 -9.25
CA LEU A 746 -12.97 19.58 -8.18
C LEU A 746 -13.95 19.24 -7.05
N ALA A 747 -14.67 20.22 -6.54
CA ALA A 747 -15.59 20.07 -5.42
C ALA A 747 -16.80 21.01 -5.59
N ALA A 748 -17.90 20.65 -4.93
CA ALA A 748 -19.15 21.38 -4.99
C ALA A 748 -19.79 21.44 -3.59
N ALA A 749 -20.51 22.52 -3.30
CA ALA A 749 -21.33 22.64 -2.11
C ALA A 749 -22.57 23.49 -2.39
N LEU A 750 -23.66 23.22 -1.67
CA LEU A 750 -24.91 23.98 -1.73
C LEU A 750 -25.14 24.66 -0.38
N SER A 751 -25.62 25.90 -0.43
CA SER A 751 -26.04 26.62 0.77
C SER A 751 -27.22 25.88 1.43
N PRO A 752 -27.31 25.83 2.77
CA PRO A 752 -28.46 25.26 3.46
C PRO A 752 -29.76 25.97 3.08
N SER A 753 -29.72 27.27 2.76
CA SER A 753 -30.88 28.02 2.28
C SER A 753 -31.32 27.62 0.86
N GLY A 754 -30.48 26.89 0.10
CA GLY A 754 -30.76 26.50 -1.28
C GLY A 754 -30.75 27.68 -2.27
N THR A 755 -30.09 28.78 -1.92
CA THR A 755 -30.02 30.00 -2.73
C THR A 755 -28.73 30.09 -3.53
N LEU A 756 -27.61 29.68 -2.93
CA LEU A 756 -26.27 29.71 -3.50
C LEU A 756 -25.69 28.30 -3.71
N ALA A 757 -24.94 28.15 -4.79
CA ALA A 757 -24.16 26.99 -5.17
C ALA A 757 -22.69 27.42 -5.34
N ALA A 758 -21.76 26.67 -4.72
CA ALA A 758 -20.33 26.92 -4.80
C ALA A 758 -19.64 25.79 -5.56
N LEU A 759 -18.79 26.16 -6.53
CA LEU A 759 -18.03 25.24 -7.37
C LEU A 759 -16.56 25.65 -7.38
N SER A 760 -15.66 24.70 -7.13
CA SER A 760 -14.22 24.93 -7.24
C SER A 760 -13.63 24.30 -8.49
N THR A 761 -12.67 24.99 -9.08
CA THR A 761 -11.96 24.60 -10.29
C THR A 761 -10.48 24.32 -10.02
N ASP A 762 -9.82 23.62 -10.93
CA ASP A 762 -8.40 23.27 -10.86
C ASP A 762 -7.43 24.44 -11.11
N ASP A 763 -7.93 25.57 -11.59
CA ASP A 763 -7.22 26.85 -11.73
C ASP A 763 -7.15 27.66 -10.42
N ALA A 764 -7.41 27.01 -9.28
CA ALA A 764 -7.47 27.61 -7.95
C ALA A 764 -8.50 28.74 -7.81
N LYS A 765 -9.64 28.65 -8.53
CA LYS A 765 -10.76 29.58 -8.34
C LYS A 765 -11.98 28.89 -7.74
N LEU A 766 -12.83 29.71 -7.14
CA LEU A 766 -14.12 29.35 -6.56
C LEU A 766 -15.19 30.22 -7.20
N HIS A 767 -16.18 29.59 -7.82
CA HIS A 767 -17.30 30.24 -8.47
C HIS A 767 -18.58 30.07 -7.64
N LEU A 768 -19.29 31.17 -7.41
CA LEU A 768 -20.59 31.19 -6.73
C LEU A 768 -21.68 31.46 -7.76
N PHE A 769 -22.70 30.62 -7.74
CA PHE A 769 -23.88 30.68 -8.60
C PHE A 769 -25.14 30.79 -7.75
N SER A 770 -26.13 31.51 -8.24
CA SER A 770 -27.50 31.41 -7.74
C SER A 770 -28.14 30.11 -8.22
N THR A 771 -29.08 29.55 -7.46
CA THR A 771 -29.87 28.39 -7.89
C THR A 771 -30.80 28.68 -9.08
N SER A 772 -30.92 29.94 -9.51
CA SER A 772 -31.53 30.33 -10.79
C SER A 772 -30.61 30.15 -12.01
N GLY A 773 -29.34 29.79 -11.79
CA GLY A 773 -28.34 29.57 -12.85
C GLY A 773 -27.44 30.77 -13.16
N SER A 774 -27.65 31.92 -12.52
CA SER A 774 -26.79 33.10 -12.74
C SER A 774 -25.48 33.01 -11.96
N HIS A 775 -24.35 33.26 -12.64
CA HIS A 775 -23.05 33.42 -11.99
C HIS A 775 -23.01 34.74 -11.19
N GLU A 776 -22.76 34.64 -9.89
CA GLU A 776 -22.70 35.80 -9.01
C GLU A 776 -21.28 36.32 -8.83
N ARG A 777 -20.33 35.42 -8.53
CA ARG A 777 -18.98 35.84 -8.10
C ARG A 777 -17.91 34.79 -8.36
N THR A 778 -16.68 35.25 -8.56
CA THR A 778 -15.47 34.43 -8.60
C THR A 778 -14.50 34.89 -7.50
N ILE A 779 -13.97 33.95 -6.72
CA ILE A 779 -12.99 34.18 -5.65
C ILE A 779 -11.70 33.43 -6.01
N GLU A 780 -10.58 34.13 -6.00
CA GLU A 780 -9.26 33.53 -6.24
C GLU A 780 -8.68 32.92 -4.96
N LEU A 781 -8.27 31.66 -5.04
CA LEU A 781 -7.70 30.90 -3.94
C LEU A 781 -6.19 30.81 -4.07
N ARG A 782 -5.51 30.59 -2.93
CA ARG A 782 -4.04 30.38 -2.92
C ARG A 782 -3.60 28.99 -3.38
N ALA A 783 -4.52 28.05 -3.43
CA ALA A 783 -4.31 26.66 -3.82
C ALA A 783 -5.64 26.04 -4.22
N ASN A 784 -5.61 24.86 -4.84
CA ASN A 784 -6.82 24.17 -5.26
C ASN A 784 -7.66 23.74 -4.05
N ALA A 785 -8.96 24.04 -4.11
CA ALA A 785 -9.93 23.59 -3.13
C ALA A 785 -10.34 22.15 -3.42
N THR A 786 -10.25 21.30 -2.40
CA THR A 786 -10.56 19.88 -2.46
C THR A 786 -11.85 19.52 -1.74
N ALA A 787 -12.34 20.38 -0.85
CA ALA A 787 -13.61 20.22 -0.14
C ALA A 787 -14.23 21.59 0.13
N LEU A 788 -15.56 21.66 0.09
CA LEU A 788 -16.34 22.88 0.34
C LEU A 788 -17.48 22.54 1.29
N ALA A 789 -17.81 23.46 2.20
CA ALA A 789 -18.99 23.33 3.06
C ALA A 789 -19.52 24.70 3.48
N PHE A 790 -20.84 24.86 3.49
CA PHE A 790 -21.51 26.07 3.99
C PHE A 790 -21.90 25.90 5.46
N GLY A 791 -21.77 26.98 6.24
CA GLY A 791 -22.10 27.03 7.66
C GLY A 791 -22.61 28.41 8.07
N ARG A 792 -22.64 28.67 9.38
CA ARG A 792 -23.10 29.95 9.95
C ARG A 792 -21.99 30.60 10.79
N GLY A 793 -21.82 31.91 10.62
CA GLY A 793 -20.87 32.73 11.37
C GLY A 793 -21.45 33.31 12.66
N LYS A 794 -20.61 34.07 13.38
CA LYS A 794 -20.91 34.73 14.68
C LYS A 794 -22.23 35.52 14.71
N SER A 795 -22.55 36.18 13.61
CA SER A 795 -23.73 37.05 13.42
C SER A 795 -24.93 36.33 12.80
N GLY A 796 -24.84 35.02 12.56
CA GLY A 796 -25.84 34.27 11.79
C GLY A 796 -25.70 34.41 10.27
N GLN A 797 -24.69 35.15 9.79
CA GLN A 797 -24.36 35.24 8.36
C GLN A 797 -23.92 33.87 7.82
N GLU A 798 -24.24 33.57 6.57
CA GLU A 798 -23.72 32.38 5.90
C GLU A 798 -22.21 32.51 5.72
N VAL A 799 -21.48 31.42 5.96
CA VAL A 799 -20.02 31.37 5.74
C VAL A 799 -19.68 30.14 4.92
N LEU A 800 -18.63 30.24 4.12
CA LEU A 800 -18.13 29.17 3.27
C LEU A 800 -16.75 28.73 3.73
N ALA A 801 -16.65 27.49 4.19
CA ALA A 801 -15.37 26.85 4.49
C ALA A 801 -14.79 26.20 3.24
N VAL A 802 -13.52 26.51 2.97
CA VAL A 802 -12.80 26.00 1.81
C VAL A 802 -11.62 25.17 2.30
N GLY A 803 -11.64 23.87 2.05
CA GLY A 803 -10.54 22.96 2.37
C GLY A 803 -9.54 22.94 1.24
N LEU A 804 -8.32 23.41 1.49
CA LEU A 804 -7.27 23.47 0.46
C LEU A 804 -6.43 22.18 0.42
N GLN A 805 -5.83 21.92 -0.73
CA GLN A 805 -4.87 20.82 -0.90
C GLN A 805 -3.64 20.95 0.03
N THR A 806 -3.31 22.16 0.48
CA THR A 806 -2.21 22.43 1.42
C THR A 806 -2.54 22.07 2.88
N GLY A 807 -3.79 21.75 3.21
CA GLY A 807 -4.25 21.50 4.57
C GLY A 807 -4.85 22.72 5.28
N LYS A 808 -4.75 23.91 4.70
CA LYS A 808 -5.41 25.10 5.26
C LYS A 808 -6.92 25.09 5.03
N VAL A 809 -7.66 25.62 6.00
CA VAL A 809 -9.13 25.77 5.94
C VAL A 809 -9.50 27.25 6.17
N PRO A 810 -9.42 28.12 5.14
CA PRO A 810 -9.96 29.47 5.21
C PRO A 810 -11.51 29.49 5.21
N LEU A 811 -12.06 30.50 5.87
CA LEU A 811 -13.49 30.85 5.85
C LEU A 811 -13.70 32.14 5.06
N TYR A 812 -14.63 32.11 4.12
CA TYR A 812 -15.05 33.26 3.33
C TYR A 812 -16.51 33.63 3.62
N ASP A 813 -16.84 34.89 3.46
CA ASP A 813 -18.22 35.36 3.39
C ASP A 813 -18.69 35.29 1.92
N PRO A 814 -19.72 34.50 1.59
CA PRO A 814 -20.19 34.34 0.22
C PRO A 814 -20.78 35.64 -0.36
N ALA A 815 -21.34 36.53 0.47
CA ALA A 815 -21.96 37.78 -0.01
C ALA A 815 -20.91 38.81 -0.44
N SER A 816 -19.90 39.05 0.40
CA SER A 816 -18.82 40.00 0.14
C SER A 816 -17.68 39.40 -0.68
N GLY A 817 -17.43 38.09 -0.58
CA GLY A 817 -16.24 37.42 -1.06
C GLY A 817 -15.02 37.59 -0.16
N ASP A 818 -15.17 38.27 0.99
CA ASP A 818 -14.06 38.60 1.87
C ASP A 818 -13.65 37.43 2.78
N LEU A 819 -12.38 37.41 3.14
CA LEU A 819 -11.82 36.40 4.03
C LEU A 819 -12.18 36.72 5.49
N VAL A 820 -13.03 35.88 6.09
CA VAL A 820 -13.45 36.01 7.50
C VAL A 820 -12.35 35.49 8.44
N GLN A 821 -11.76 34.33 8.11
CA GLN A 821 -10.76 33.69 8.97
C GLN A 821 -9.78 32.82 8.16
N ASN A 822 -8.52 32.77 8.62
CA ASN A 822 -7.45 31.98 7.99
C ASN A 822 -6.44 31.40 8.99
N ARG A 823 -6.86 31.17 10.24
CA ARG A 823 -5.99 30.63 11.30
C ARG A 823 -5.85 29.12 11.28
N TRP A 824 -6.79 28.39 10.69
CA TRP A 824 -6.81 26.92 10.69
C TRP A 824 -5.83 26.36 9.66
N ALA A 825 -4.64 25.99 10.16
CA ALA A 825 -3.53 25.47 9.37
C ALA A 825 -2.86 24.25 10.03
N ASP A 826 -3.54 23.59 10.96
CA ASP A 826 -2.98 22.51 11.77
C ASP A 826 -2.90 21.16 11.03
N ILE A 827 -3.52 21.07 9.85
CA ILE A 827 -3.58 19.88 9.00
C ILE A 827 -2.31 19.79 8.15
N SER A 828 -1.62 18.66 8.20
CA SER A 828 -0.34 18.46 7.50
C SER A 828 -0.47 17.91 6.08
N ALA A 829 -1.67 17.51 5.67
CA ALA A 829 -1.95 16.96 4.35
C ALA A 829 -3.23 17.57 3.76
N ARG A 830 -3.59 17.19 2.53
CA ARG A 830 -4.80 17.68 1.86
C ARG A 830 -6.06 17.43 2.70
N VAL A 831 -6.98 18.39 2.69
CA VAL A 831 -8.32 18.24 3.26
C VAL A 831 -9.17 17.42 2.30
N THR A 832 -9.87 16.40 2.79
CA THR A 832 -10.64 15.47 1.96
C THR A 832 -12.13 15.76 2.04
N ALA A 833 -12.63 16.14 3.21
CA ALA A 833 -14.02 16.51 3.41
C ALA A 833 -14.18 17.55 4.53
N LEU A 834 -15.24 18.33 4.42
CA LEU A 834 -15.67 19.33 5.38
C LEU A 834 -17.16 19.13 5.65
N ALA A 835 -17.59 19.23 6.89
CA ALA A 835 -19.00 19.18 7.27
C ALA A 835 -19.29 20.11 8.44
N PHE A 836 -20.26 21.00 8.27
CA PHE A 836 -20.80 21.80 9.36
C PHE A 836 -21.87 21.03 10.13
N ASP A 837 -21.97 21.31 11.43
CA ASP A 837 -23.05 20.79 12.27
C ASP A 837 -24.40 21.34 11.77
N PRO A 838 -25.37 20.49 11.38
CA PRO A 838 -26.65 20.93 10.84
C PRO A 838 -27.54 21.66 11.87
N LEU A 839 -27.35 21.45 13.17
CA LEU A 839 -28.17 22.06 14.21
C LEU A 839 -27.66 23.45 14.60
N GLU A 840 -26.40 23.53 15.01
CA GLU A 840 -25.80 24.79 15.47
C GLU A 840 -25.21 25.62 14.32
N GLY A 841 -24.72 24.98 13.25
CA GLY A 841 -24.07 25.63 12.11
C GLY A 841 -22.71 26.27 12.41
N LYS A 842 -22.26 26.26 13.67
CA LYS A 842 -21.06 26.94 14.17
C LYS A 842 -19.82 26.06 14.20
N LYS A 843 -20.01 24.74 14.19
CA LYS A 843 -18.92 23.77 14.34
C LYS A 843 -18.61 23.12 13.00
N LEU A 844 -17.33 23.06 12.67
CA LEU A 844 -16.83 22.53 11.41
C LEU A 844 -15.96 21.30 11.69
N ALA A 845 -16.37 20.15 11.17
CA ALA A 845 -15.52 18.97 11.12
C ALA A 845 -14.71 18.96 9.81
N ALA A 846 -13.41 18.73 9.92
CA ALA A 846 -12.49 18.60 8.81
C ALA A 846 -11.80 17.23 8.84
N ALA A 847 -11.92 16.51 7.74
CA ALA A 847 -11.23 15.25 7.48
C ALA A 847 -10.01 15.49 6.60
N SER A 848 -8.95 14.70 6.81
CA SER A 848 -7.73 14.79 6.02
C SER A 848 -7.08 13.44 5.73
N LEU A 849 -6.25 13.45 4.70
CA LEU A 849 -5.33 12.37 4.35
C LEU A 849 -4.25 12.12 5.42
N ASP A 850 -4.05 13.04 6.37
CA ASP A 850 -3.13 12.88 7.51
C ASP A 850 -3.67 11.91 8.61
N GLU A 851 -4.69 11.12 8.28
CA GLU A 851 -5.36 10.16 9.18
C GLU A 851 -6.08 10.81 10.37
N SER A 852 -6.33 12.11 10.32
CA SER A 852 -6.99 12.82 11.42
C SER A 852 -8.33 13.43 11.06
N VAL A 853 -9.16 13.56 12.10
CA VAL A 853 -10.37 14.37 12.09
C VAL A 853 -10.17 15.50 13.09
N ARG A 854 -10.43 16.73 12.65
CA ARG A 854 -10.38 17.93 13.49
C ARG A 854 -11.75 18.58 13.53
N VAL A 855 -12.15 19.06 14.70
CA VAL A 855 -13.37 19.86 14.88
C VAL A 855 -12.94 21.26 15.29
N TYR A 856 -13.39 22.24 14.51
CA TYR A 856 -13.15 23.66 14.71
C TYR A 856 -14.44 24.35 15.13
N ASP A 857 -14.30 25.40 15.95
CA ASP A 857 -15.39 26.30 16.31
C ASP A 857 -15.17 27.65 15.59
N VAL A 858 -16.17 28.08 14.81
CA VAL A 858 -16.15 29.37 14.12
C VAL A 858 -16.11 30.53 15.12
N ASP A 859 -16.76 30.39 16.28
CA ASP A 859 -16.83 31.45 17.28
C ASP A 859 -15.52 31.55 18.07
N ALA A 860 -14.91 30.40 18.35
CA ALA A 860 -13.65 30.23 19.08
C ALA A 860 -12.55 29.58 18.21
N PRO A 861 -11.91 30.33 17.30
CA PRO A 861 -10.99 29.74 16.32
C PRO A 861 -9.70 29.13 16.92
N SER A 862 -9.41 29.37 18.20
CA SER A 862 -8.28 28.78 18.92
C SER A 862 -8.59 27.42 19.53
N THR A 863 -9.88 27.07 19.71
CA THR A 863 -10.27 25.78 20.28
C THR A 863 -10.37 24.76 19.15
N VAL A 864 -9.42 23.82 19.13
CA VAL A 864 -9.36 22.75 18.12
C VAL A 864 -9.39 21.41 18.83
N LEU A 865 -10.42 20.61 18.56
CA LEU A 865 -10.45 19.21 18.97
C LEU A 865 -9.84 18.37 17.83
N SER A 866 -8.86 17.53 18.15
CA SER A 866 -8.17 16.72 17.14
C SER A 866 -8.08 15.27 17.59
N VAL A 867 -8.50 14.36 16.69
CA VAL A 867 -8.30 12.93 16.83
C VAL A 867 -7.39 12.47 15.70
N LYS A 868 -6.20 11.98 16.05
CA LYS A 868 -5.17 11.54 15.09
C LYS A 868 -5.17 10.02 14.94
N ASN A 869 -4.70 9.53 13.80
CA ASN A 869 -4.64 8.10 13.46
C ASN A 869 -6.02 7.42 13.56
N LEU A 870 -7.09 8.15 13.24
CA LEU A 870 -8.44 7.62 13.31
C LEU A 870 -8.61 6.55 12.24
N HIS A 871 -8.44 6.90 10.96
CA HIS A 871 -8.49 5.95 9.83
C HIS A 871 -7.12 5.79 9.20
N ARG A 872 -6.60 4.55 9.14
CA ARG A 872 -5.31 4.27 8.50
C ARG A 872 -5.40 4.44 6.99
N GLY A 873 -4.46 5.16 6.41
CA GLY A 873 -4.47 5.54 4.99
C GLY A 873 -5.25 6.82 4.66
N GLY A 874 -5.87 7.46 5.67
CA GLY A 874 -6.56 8.75 5.53
C GLY A 874 -8.06 8.65 5.75
N VAL A 875 -8.65 9.77 6.15
CA VAL A 875 -10.10 9.94 6.28
C VAL A 875 -10.62 10.51 4.96
N ASN A 876 -11.66 9.91 4.39
CA ASN A 876 -12.20 10.33 3.09
C ASN A 876 -13.42 11.24 3.23
N LYS A 877 -14.33 10.91 4.15
CA LYS A 877 -15.59 11.65 4.36
C LYS A 877 -15.90 11.78 5.86
N VAL A 878 -16.61 12.84 6.18
CA VAL A 878 -17.11 13.15 7.53
C VAL A 878 -18.49 13.78 7.43
N ALA A 879 -19.39 13.44 8.35
CA ALA A 879 -20.74 13.99 8.41
C ALA A 879 -21.26 14.02 9.86
N TRP A 880 -22.12 14.98 10.18
CA TRP A 880 -22.75 15.08 11.51
C TRP A 880 -24.08 14.32 11.54
N ALA A 881 -24.33 13.61 12.63
CA ALA A 881 -25.54 12.80 12.86
C ALA A 881 -26.49 13.38 13.93
N GLY A 882 -26.34 14.68 14.24
CA GLY A 882 -27.10 15.39 15.26
C GLY A 882 -26.53 15.22 16.68
N GLU A 883 -26.90 16.13 17.57
CA GLU A 883 -26.57 16.09 19.02
C GLU A 883 -25.08 15.92 19.34
N GLY A 884 -24.19 16.53 18.53
CA GLY A 884 -22.74 16.41 18.72
C GLY A 884 -22.14 15.05 18.31
N ARG A 885 -22.92 14.19 17.65
CA ARG A 885 -22.42 12.92 17.06
C ARG A 885 -21.81 13.18 15.69
N LEU A 886 -20.57 12.76 15.52
CA LEU A 886 -19.78 12.90 14.30
C LEU A 886 -19.48 11.53 13.72
N VAL A 887 -19.77 11.33 12.44
CA VAL A 887 -19.49 10.09 11.72
C VAL A 887 -18.33 10.31 10.76
N SER A 888 -17.33 9.45 10.80
CA SER A 888 -16.19 9.48 9.89
C SER A 888 -16.03 8.18 9.13
N ALA A 889 -15.60 8.29 7.88
CA ALA A 889 -15.34 7.16 6.99
C ALA A 889 -14.00 7.35 6.29
N GLY A 890 -13.26 6.26 6.09
CA GLY A 890 -11.87 6.35 5.62
C GLY A 890 -11.39 5.21 4.74
N ALA A 891 -10.10 5.28 4.42
CA ALA A 891 -9.41 4.35 3.53
C ALA A 891 -9.26 2.93 4.11
N ASP A 892 -9.44 2.78 5.42
CA ASP A 892 -9.43 1.49 6.11
C ASP A 892 -10.74 0.70 5.96
N GLY A 893 -11.74 1.23 5.22
CA GLY A 893 -13.05 0.59 5.05
C GLY A 893 -13.94 0.69 6.29
N ALA A 894 -13.48 1.37 7.35
CA ALA A 894 -14.22 1.49 8.60
C ALA A 894 -15.08 2.75 8.61
N ILE A 895 -16.18 2.66 9.36
CA ILE A 895 -17.02 3.78 9.75
C ILE A 895 -16.89 3.92 11.27
N ARG A 896 -16.63 5.12 11.77
CA ARG A 896 -16.52 5.40 13.20
C ARG A 896 -17.51 6.48 13.59
N VAL A 897 -18.15 6.29 14.73
CA VAL A 897 -19.02 7.28 15.35
C VAL A 897 -18.29 7.85 16.55
N LEU A 898 -18.16 9.16 16.58
CA LEU A 898 -17.49 9.93 17.61
C LEU A 898 -18.54 10.78 18.34
N GLU A 899 -18.50 10.78 19.67
CA GLU A 899 -19.30 11.68 20.48
C GLU A 899 -18.43 12.89 20.85
N VAL A 900 -18.78 14.06 20.32
CA VAL A 900 -18.02 15.28 20.61
C VAL A 900 -18.60 15.94 21.85
N LYS A 901 -17.96 15.68 23.01
CA LYS A 901 -18.30 16.32 24.28
C LYS A 901 -17.53 17.63 24.42
N TYR A 902 -18.26 18.69 24.68
CA TYR A 902 -17.69 20.00 25.01
C TYR A 902 -17.71 20.14 26.53
N ALA A 903 -16.60 20.61 27.09
CA ALA A 903 -16.46 20.85 28.53
C ALA A 903 -17.06 22.19 28.94
#